data_AF-A0A087ALI9-F1
#
_entry.id   AF-A0A087ALI9-F1
#
_cell.length_a   1.000
_cell.length_b   1.000
_cell.length_c   1.000
_cell.angle_alpha   90.00
_cell.angle_beta   90.00
_cell.angle_gamma   90.00
#
_symmetry.space_group_name_H-M   'P 1'
#
loop_
_entity.id
_entity.type
_entity.pdbx_description
1 polymer ?
#
loop_
_entity_poly.entity_id
_entity_poly.type
_entity_poly.pdbx_seq_one_letter_code
_entity_poly.pdbx_strand_id
1 'polypeptide(L)'
;MHLPASSGLQTTKAKTWRRIMAAAGALTLCTSLGVSGIGTNAAFADTYSSSAIAMNANAVTKGTIAAGELAVVNFAPVWGDKQANKEHMLEIMKQAADCAVKMIVFPEMALTGYVSSSDPESQAYRMAVSQAETTASPITQEIAQAAKGYGMWVVFGTSERIPGDDDHAYNSAFAISPEGQVSSYQKIAPVEGSWATPGSTPVILQTPWGLMGLSICYDTYANPEIERYYAASGVGLLVNPTATSRSYTDIDNDGVKDGKGWEWYYRNRLESISSRDGMVIASADLVGPDGPTAADGSRAYDFPGGSVILTGGTTYAAGLAQDGTIAVGTAGLLTNDRALRVSVPSTTKVANDFHPDYYAKWYGELADRQESGESLRYSFGSSDGPTAAVANVSAVWADKTANTQMMLDYADIAHEKGIDLLVFPETILTGYDSTDPKGSADAHSSNAEVNRQLAASDDYMQVLLAEKVVGADGDTTRGESVQRMAAKAKELGMYIVFGLAEMPEGGPVNDGGTNKVYNSAAVCFPDGHTESYQKMHRAGSEETVWSVPGDTPLMFEMPQWKGKDGSALKAGVNICRDGHFYPELGRFYAASGAELLIHPTATTGNAWYRESRIGSYTDRDSMAAVTANIWGPDGYPLDAEGQPIYSVNDAGETVSSDKPVAGYSYAGVGRNPFHSTSLVITAWNRKDGTRFNYLTGSALDTSDTGAGADLAATQDWTFAQGAVDSDNLEYRTMNLSAAGFGITNFQPRLFSKMYDALAQRMVPEYAAMYTAPSALDASALQPSIDQAASALTKTDTYTAESLEVLTSAYEEALSLRDNTTFGSQQQPLVTAAAEELDKALSALQLVHAHEQDATDDAQNNSDASSPSAGTGTDTEKQPSSAESAVAPDTADTNQDESATNDASADGEDQDDSPLASTGSPILVMAVLAAVAALTAGGLILKAKRSV
;
A
#
# COMPACT_ATOMS: atom_id res chain seq x y z
N MET A 1 -52.14 60.35 32.37
CA MET A 1 -53.01 61.24 31.56
C MET A 1 -53.96 60.38 30.72
N HIS A 2 -55.00 60.95 30.12
CA HIS A 2 -56.12 60.20 29.52
C HIS A 2 -55.81 59.58 28.13
N LEU A 3 -56.35 58.37 27.92
CA LEU A 3 -57.35 57.95 26.89
C LEU A 3 -57.52 58.83 25.62
N PRO A 4 -57.91 58.26 24.44
CA PRO A 4 -58.84 57.12 24.28
C PRO A 4 -58.41 56.05 23.24
N ALA A 5 -59.36 55.22 22.77
CA ALA A 5 -59.13 54.03 21.93
C ALA A 5 -60.19 53.87 20.81
N SER A 6 -59.85 53.15 19.73
CA SER A 6 -60.83 52.41 18.89
C SER A 6 -60.19 51.37 17.94
N SER A 7 -60.87 50.22 17.76
CA SER A 7 -60.92 49.34 16.57
C SER A 7 -59.65 48.83 15.86
N GLY A 8 -59.50 47.50 15.71
CA GLY A 8 -58.68 46.88 14.66
C GLY A 8 -58.17 45.46 14.96
N LEU A 9 -58.20 44.56 13.97
CA LEU A 9 -57.75 43.16 14.10
C LEU A 9 -56.22 43.04 14.32
N GLN A 10 -55.78 42.21 15.27
CA GLN A 10 -54.69 41.20 15.14
C GLN A 10 -54.25 40.62 16.49
N THR A 11 -54.00 39.30 16.58
CA THR A 11 -52.83 38.71 17.31
C THR A 11 -52.63 37.18 17.16
N THR A 12 -53.14 36.51 16.12
CA THR A 12 -52.69 35.13 15.76
C THR A 12 -51.35 35.07 15.01
N LYS A 13 -50.59 36.18 14.97
CA LYS A 13 -49.29 36.32 14.27
C LYS A 13 -48.08 35.78 15.07
N ALA A 14 -48.24 34.67 15.81
CA ALA A 14 -47.19 34.11 16.67
C ALA A 14 -46.54 32.81 16.16
N LYS A 15 -47.18 32.06 15.24
CA LYS A 15 -46.66 30.77 14.74
C LYS A 15 -45.96 30.84 13.38
N THR A 16 -46.35 31.75 12.49
CA THR A 16 -45.77 31.85 11.13
C THR A 16 -44.31 32.33 11.13
N TRP A 17 -43.94 33.25 12.02
CA TRP A 17 -42.60 33.82 12.11
C TRP A 17 -41.49 32.79 12.42
N ARG A 18 -41.83 31.66 13.06
CA ARG A 18 -40.85 30.59 13.34
C ARG A 18 -40.39 29.84 12.08
N ARG A 19 -41.16 29.88 10.97
CA ARG A 19 -40.80 29.18 9.72
C ARG A 19 -39.89 30.00 8.80
N ILE A 20 -39.95 31.34 8.87
CA ILE A 20 -38.98 32.21 8.17
C ILE A 20 -37.62 32.21 8.88
N MET A 21 -37.62 32.12 10.21
CA MET A 21 -36.38 32.03 11.02
C MET A 21 -35.53 30.78 10.71
N ALA A 22 -36.12 29.68 10.24
CA ALA A 22 -35.37 28.49 9.84
C ALA A 22 -34.53 28.75 8.57
N ALA A 23 -35.18 29.23 7.49
CA ALA A 23 -34.52 29.58 6.24
C ALA A 23 -33.49 30.71 6.41
N ALA A 24 -33.79 31.71 7.24
CA ALA A 24 -32.84 32.77 7.60
C ALA A 24 -31.68 32.25 8.48
N GLY A 25 -31.92 31.25 9.32
CA GLY A 25 -30.90 30.60 10.16
C GLY A 25 -29.83 29.92 9.30
N ALA A 26 -30.24 29.10 8.33
CA ALA A 26 -29.32 28.48 7.37
C ALA A 26 -28.46 29.52 6.63
N LEU A 27 -29.08 30.59 6.11
CA LEU A 27 -28.37 31.67 5.40
C LEU A 27 -27.39 32.46 6.30
N THR A 28 -27.64 32.49 7.62
CA THR A 28 -26.78 33.16 8.61
C THR A 28 -25.63 32.26 9.08
N LEU A 29 -25.78 30.92 9.01
CA LEU A 29 -24.69 29.97 9.25
C LEU A 29 -23.59 30.12 8.19
N CYS A 30 -23.95 30.13 6.90
CA CYS A 30 -23.00 30.23 5.80
C CYS A 30 -22.12 31.50 5.83
N THR A 31 -22.52 32.54 6.57
CA THR A 31 -21.76 33.78 6.74
C THR A 31 -21.00 33.89 8.07
N SER A 32 -21.27 33.01 9.04
CA SER A 32 -20.60 32.98 10.35
C SER A 32 -19.47 31.95 10.45
N LEU A 33 -19.46 30.92 9.58
CA LEU A 33 -18.35 29.96 9.43
C LEU A 33 -17.00 30.60 9.12
N GLY A 34 -16.97 31.84 8.59
CA GLY A 34 -15.74 32.56 8.27
C GLY A 34 -14.98 33.16 9.47
N VAL A 35 -15.59 33.26 10.67
CA VAL A 35 -14.95 33.95 11.83
C VAL A 35 -15.35 33.34 13.19
N SER A 36 -14.68 32.26 13.61
CA SER A 36 -14.23 32.08 15.01
C SER A 36 -13.40 30.81 15.20
N GLY A 37 -12.29 30.91 15.95
CA GLY A 37 -11.47 29.75 16.32
C GLY A 37 -11.83 29.24 17.72
N ILE A 38 -12.35 28.02 17.81
CA ILE A 38 -12.50 27.21 19.03
C ILE A 38 -12.02 25.80 18.70
N GLY A 39 -11.34 25.13 19.64
CA GLY A 39 -10.60 23.89 19.36
C GLY A 39 -11.28 22.59 19.77
N THR A 40 -10.55 21.50 19.50
CA THR A 40 -10.72 20.09 19.93
C THR A 40 -11.83 19.23 19.31
N ASN A 41 -11.37 18.09 18.76
CA ASN A 41 -12.05 16.80 18.53
C ASN A 41 -12.87 16.57 17.23
N ALA A 42 -12.35 15.62 16.42
CA ALA A 42 -12.99 14.48 15.73
C ALA A 42 -14.39 14.60 15.09
N ALA A 43 -14.69 13.95 13.95
CA ALA A 43 -13.85 13.25 12.95
C ALA A 43 -14.28 13.78 11.55
N PHE A 44 -14.09 13.18 10.38
CA PHE A 44 -13.55 11.90 9.91
C PHE A 44 -12.02 11.97 9.58
N ALA A 45 -11.36 10.98 8.93
CA ALA A 45 -11.73 9.55 8.81
C ALA A 45 -12.24 9.04 10.16
N ASP A 46 -13.14 8.04 10.16
CA ASP A 46 -13.69 7.55 11.44
C ASP A 46 -12.54 7.33 12.42
N THR A 47 -12.69 7.83 13.65
CA THR A 47 -11.59 8.30 14.52
C THR A 47 -10.59 7.22 14.96
N TYR A 48 -10.78 6.03 14.42
CA TYR A 48 -10.05 4.79 14.60
C TYR A 48 -9.12 4.48 13.42
N SER A 49 -9.18 5.16 12.26
CA SER A 49 -8.53 4.75 10.99
C SER A 49 -7.49 5.69 10.31
N SER A 50 -7.04 6.80 10.91
CA SER A 50 -6.17 7.81 10.23
C SER A 50 -4.79 8.09 10.85
N SER A 51 -3.94 8.83 10.12
CA SER A 51 -2.63 9.31 10.55
C SER A 51 -2.64 10.14 11.85
N ALA A 52 -3.76 10.77 12.20
CA ALA A 52 -3.94 11.45 13.49
C ALA A 52 -3.81 10.50 14.70
N ILE A 53 -4.01 9.20 14.49
CA ILE A 53 -3.94 8.14 15.51
C ILE A 53 -2.50 7.67 15.69
N ALA A 54 -1.74 7.56 14.59
CA ALA A 54 -0.29 7.43 14.65
C ALA A 54 0.39 8.61 15.36
N MET A 55 -0.27 9.78 15.41
CA MET A 55 0.17 10.97 16.16
C MET A 55 -0.43 11.07 17.58
N ASN A 56 -1.32 10.16 17.99
CA ASN A 56 -1.94 10.21 19.32
C ASN A 56 -0.93 9.76 20.39
N ALA A 57 -0.67 10.62 21.38
CA ALA A 57 0.27 10.35 22.46
C ALA A 57 -0.06 9.10 23.32
N ASN A 58 -1.31 8.62 23.26
CA ASN A 58 -1.75 7.40 23.95
C ASN A 58 -1.88 6.17 23.03
N ALA A 59 -1.40 6.25 21.78
CA ALA A 59 -1.50 5.14 20.83
C ALA A 59 -0.75 3.90 21.31
N VAL A 60 -1.39 2.72 21.21
CA VAL A 60 -0.71 1.45 21.44
C VAL A 60 0.12 1.13 20.21
N THR A 61 1.44 1.17 20.39
CA THR A 61 2.45 1.09 19.32
C THR A 61 3.27 -0.21 19.37
N LYS A 62 3.00 -1.08 20.35
CA LYS A 62 3.63 -2.40 20.52
C LYS A 62 2.79 -3.30 21.42
N GLY A 63 2.94 -4.61 21.24
CA GLY A 63 2.18 -5.63 21.98
C GLY A 63 2.50 -7.04 21.45
N THR A 64 1.70 -8.01 21.89
CA THR A 64 1.85 -9.41 21.48
C THR A 64 0.48 -10.03 21.25
N ILE A 65 0.23 -10.51 20.04
CA ILE A 65 -0.90 -11.38 19.72
C ILE A 65 -0.52 -12.78 20.20
N ALA A 66 -1.35 -13.45 21.01
CA ALA A 66 -1.04 -14.81 21.46
C ALA A 66 -1.22 -15.86 20.34
N ALA A 67 -0.69 -17.07 20.53
CA ALA A 67 -0.95 -18.17 19.60
C ALA A 67 -2.46 -18.47 19.53
N GLY A 68 -3.00 -18.59 18.33
CA GLY A 68 -4.43 -18.76 18.06
C GLY A 68 -5.27 -17.47 17.99
N GLU A 69 -4.73 -16.29 18.34
CA GLU A 69 -5.53 -15.05 18.38
C GLU A 69 -5.66 -14.32 17.04
N LEU A 70 -4.85 -14.64 16.03
CA LEU A 70 -4.93 -14.07 14.68
C LEU A 70 -5.15 -15.19 13.65
N ALA A 71 -6.08 -14.96 12.72
CA ALA A 71 -6.42 -15.87 11.66
C ALA A 71 -6.49 -15.22 10.28
N VAL A 72 -6.16 -15.99 9.26
CA VAL A 72 -6.35 -15.69 7.84
C VAL A 72 -7.18 -16.81 7.19
N VAL A 73 -7.91 -16.52 6.12
CA VAL A 73 -8.88 -17.45 5.52
C VAL A 73 -8.59 -17.68 4.04
N ASN A 74 -8.34 -18.93 3.66
CA ASN A 74 -8.46 -19.37 2.26
C ASN A 74 -9.95 -19.45 1.94
N PHE A 75 -10.52 -18.44 1.29
CA PHE A 75 -11.97 -18.33 1.07
C PHE A 75 -12.37 -18.67 -0.38
N ALA A 76 -13.40 -19.49 -0.54
CA ALA A 76 -13.99 -19.85 -1.83
C ALA A 76 -15.37 -19.17 -1.97
N PRO A 77 -15.49 -18.09 -2.75
CA PRO A 77 -16.74 -17.36 -2.90
C PRO A 77 -17.69 -18.02 -3.91
N VAL A 78 -18.99 -17.84 -3.68
CA VAL A 78 -20.04 -18.00 -4.68
C VAL A 78 -20.15 -16.68 -5.44
N TRP A 79 -19.63 -16.66 -6.67
CA TRP A 79 -19.54 -15.45 -7.47
C TRP A 79 -20.91 -14.76 -7.68
N GLY A 80 -21.01 -13.50 -7.26
CA GLY A 80 -22.21 -12.68 -7.31
C GLY A 80 -23.21 -12.89 -6.17
N ASP A 81 -23.07 -13.91 -5.32
CA ASP A 81 -24.02 -14.21 -4.23
C ASP A 81 -23.49 -13.74 -2.87
N LYS A 82 -23.70 -12.44 -2.60
CA LYS A 82 -23.34 -11.83 -1.31
C LYS A 82 -24.03 -12.46 -0.10
N GLN A 83 -25.21 -13.07 -0.26
CA GLN A 83 -25.91 -13.69 0.87
C GLN A 83 -25.24 -15.01 1.25
N ALA A 84 -24.97 -15.89 0.28
CA ALA A 84 -24.24 -17.13 0.52
C ALA A 84 -22.82 -16.87 1.04
N ASN A 85 -22.12 -15.87 0.49
CA ASN A 85 -20.79 -15.48 0.96
C ASN A 85 -20.82 -14.95 2.40
N LYS A 86 -21.76 -14.06 2.73
CA LYS A 86 -21.98 -13.56 4.11
C LYS A 86 -22.27 -14.71 5.07
N GLU A 87 -23.15 -15.64 4.72
CA GLU A 87 -23.48 -16.80 5.56
C GLU A 87 -22.25 -17.67 5.82
N HIS A 88 -21.46 -17.99 4.79
CA HIS A 88 -20.20 -18.73 4.93
C HIS A 88 -19.14 -17.96 5.75
N MET A 89 -19.03 -16.64 5.58
CA MET A 89 -18.17 -15.79 6.42
C MET A 89 -18.61 -15.81 7.89
N LEU A 90 -19.91 -15.75 8.18
CA LEU A 90 -20.45 -15.82 9.55
C LEU A 90 -20.21 -17.20 10.20
N GLU A 91 -20.30 -18.29 9.43
CA GLU A 91 -19.91 -19.63 9.89
C GLU A 91 -18.42 -19.71 10.24
N ILE A 92 -17.53 -19.19 9.38
CA ILE A 92 -16.09 -19.17 9.65
C ILE A 92 -15.75 -18.24 10.83
N MET A 93 -16.42 -17.09 10.96
CA MET A 93 -16.30 -16.21 12.13
C MET A 93 -16.72 -16.92 13.43
N LYS A 94 -17.76 -17.77 13.39
CA LYS A 94 -18.18 -18.58 14.53
C LYS A 94 -17.13 -19.65 14.88
N GLN A 95 -16.54 -20.31 13.90
CA GLN A 95 -15.43 -21.25 14.10
C GLN A 95 -14.19 -20.57 14.69
N ALA A 96 -13.89 -19.35 14.24
CA ALA A 96 -12.80 -18.53 14.77
C ALA A 96 -13.05 -18.12 16.23
N ALA A 97 -14.28 -17.71 16.57
CA ALA A 97 -14.68 -17.41 17.94
C ALA A 97 -14.62 -18.65 18.86
N ASP A 98 -15.02 -19.83 18.38
CA ASP A 98 -14.86 -21.11 19.10
C ASP A 98 -13.36 -21.44 19.35
N CYS A 99 -12.48 -21.04 18.42
CA CYS A 99 -11.01 -21.14 18.56
C CYS A 99 -10.39 -19.97 19.35
N ALA A 100 -11.20 -19.10 19.97
CA ALA A 100 -10.80 -17.92 20.72
C ALA A 100 -10.04 -16.83 19.93
N VAL A 101 -10.12 -16.83 18.59
CA VAL A 101 -9.55 -15.80 17.71
C VAL A 101 -10.00 -14.38 18.12
N LYS A 102 -9.14 -13.39 17.88
CA LYS A 102 -9.34 -11.96 18.19
C LYS A 102 -9.24 -11.08 16.94
N MET A 103 -8.65 -11.58 15.87
CA MET A 103 -8.65 -10.95 14.54
C MET A 103 -8.75 -12.01 13.46
N ILE A 104 -9.67 -11.84 12.51
CA ILE A 104 -9.81 -12.66 11.31
C ILE A 104 -9.74 -11.81 10.05
N VAL A 105 -8.96 -12.26 9.08
CA VAL A 105 -8.79 -11.63 7.77
C VAL A 105 -9.34 -12.56 6.69
N PHE A 106 -10.34 -12.08 5.95
CA PHE A 106 -10.85 -12.68 4.72
C PHE A 106 -10.19 -12.03 3.49
N PRO A 107 -10.22 -12.70 2.32
CA PRO A 107 -9.57 -12.22 1.10
C PRO A 107 -10.18 -10.96 0.45
N GLU A 108 -9.51 -10.49 -0.61
CA GLU A 108 -10.02 -9.46 -1.53
C GLU A 108 -11.30 -9.95 -2.22
N MET A 109 -12.28 -9.06 -2.40
CA MET A 109 -13.60 -9.37 -2.99
C MET A 109 -14.32 -10.59 -2.39
N ALA A 110 -13.97 -11.05 -1.17
CA ALA A 110 -14.53 -12.25 -0.55
C ALA A 110 -16.08 -12.25 -0.43
N LEU A 111 -16.69 -11.06 -0.29
CA LEU A 111 -18.15 -10.95 -0.23
C LEU A 111 -18.84 -11.14 -1.59
N THR A 112 -18.19 -10.77 -2.70
CA THR A 112 -18.80 -10.68 -4.05
C THR A 112 -18.25 -11.69 -5.06
N GLY A 113 -17.05 -12.22 -4.84
CA GLY A 113 -16.26 -12.90 -5.87
C GLY A 113 -15.50 -11.91 -6.76
N TYR A 114 -14.35 -12.33 -7.27
CA TYR A 114 -13.40 -11.48 -7.99
C TYR A 114 -13.93 -10.99 -9.34
N VAL A 115 -13.45 -9.82 -9.78
CA VAL A 115 -13.76 -9.23 -11.08
C VAL A 115 -12.50 -8.60 -11.66
N SER A 116 -12.21 -8.95 -12.91
CA SER A 116 -11.21 -8.28 -13.76
C SER A 116 -11.86 -7.93 -15.11
N SER A 117 -12.30 -6.68 -15.29
CA SER A 117 -12.94 -6.22 -16.53
C SER A 117 -12.83 -4.71 -16.76
N SER A 118 -12.60 -4.32 -18.01
CA SER A 118 -12.68 -2.93 -18.53
C SER A 118 -13.84 -2.73 -19.52
N ASP A 119 -14.76 -3.69 -19.60
CA ASP A 119 -15.95 -3.63 -20.46
C ASP A 119 -17.21 -3.43 -19.59
N PRO A 120 -17.84 -2.22 -19.60
CA PRO A 120 -19.08 -1.96 -18.88
C PRO A 120 -20.24 -2.89 -19.27
N GLU A 121 -20.22 -3.42 -20.50
CA GLU A 121 -21.25 -4.35 -20.99
C GLU A 121 -20.99 -5.81 -20.59
N SER A 122 -19.88 -6.10 -19.90
CA SER A 122 -19.60 -7.42 -19.35
C SER A 122 -20.45 -7.71 -18.11
N GLN A 123 -20.83 -8.98 -17.93
CA GLN A 123 -21.53 -9.42 -16.72
C GLN A 123 -20.71 -9.14 -15.46
N ALA A 124 -19.38 -9.24 -15.55
CA ALA A 124 -18.50 -9.11 -14.39
C ALA A 124 -18.37 -7.65 -13.91
N TYR A 125 -18.22 -6.69 -14.83
CA TYR A 125 -18.23 -5.26 -14.51
C TYR A 125 -19.53 -4.87 -13.81
N ARG A 126 -20.68 -5.20 -14.41
CA ARG A 126 -22.00 -4.90 -13.80
C ARG A 126 -22.22 -5.60 -12.47
N MET A 127 -21.65 -6.79 -12.24
CA MET A 127 -21.71 -7.43 -10.93
C MET A 127 -21.00 -6.57 -9.87
N ALA A 128 -19.72 -6.21 -10.11
CA ALA A 128 -18.94 -5.43 -9.15
C ALA A 128 -19.64 -4.11 -8.76
N VAL A 129 -20.15 -3.36 -9.74
CA VAL A 129 -20.81 -2.06 -9.49
C VAL A 129 -22.20 -2.22 -8.88
N SER A 130 -23.09 -3.04 -9.46
CA SER A 130 -24.47 -3.18 -8.93
C SER A 130 -24.54 -3.83 -7.55
N GLN A 131 -23.55 -4.65 -7.19
CA GLN A 131 -23.45 -5.27 -5.87
C GLN A 131 -22.62 -4.45 -4.87
N ALA A 132 -22.09 -3.29 -5.25
CA ALA A 132 -21.22 -2.47 -4.40
C ALA A 132 -21.91 -2.03 -3.10
N GLU A 133 -21.23 -2.29 -1.98
CA GLU A 133 -21.71 -2.07 -0.61
C GLU A 133 -21.29 -0.73 -0.03
N THR A 134 -21.82 -0.41 1.15
CA THR A 134 -21.36 0.69 1.99
C THR A 134 -21.00 0.17 3.39
N THR A 135 -20.28 0.98 4.17
CA THR A 135 -20.03 0.70 5.59
C THR A 135 -21.34 0.58 6.40
N ALA A 136 -22.42 1.22 5.96
CA ALA A 136 -23.75 1.22 6.57
C ALA A 136 -24.71 0.14 6.00
N SER A 137 -24.32 -0.61 4.96
CA SER A 137 -25.19 -1.58 4.29
C SER A 137 -25.67 -2.70 5.24
N PRO A 138 -26.90 -3.26 5.04
CA PRO A 138 -27.43 -4.33 5.89
C PRO A 138 -26.49 -5.53 6.05
N ILE A 139 -25.89 -6.01 4.96
CA ILE A 139 -24.94 -7.14 4.97
C ILE A 139 -23.70 -6.78 5.81
N THR A 140 -23.11 -5.61 5.58
CA THR A 140 -21.98 -5.10 6.38
C THR A 140 -22.33 -5.00 7.86
N GLN A 141 -23.53 -4.55 8.19
CA GLN A 141 -24.01 -4.37 9.56
C GLN A 141 -24.37 -5.69 10.26
N GLU A 142 -24.78 -6.74 9.53
CA GLU A 142 -24.89 -8.10 10.06
C GLU A 142 -23.52 -8.66 10.45
N ILE A 143 -22.52 -8.52 9.57
CA ILE A 143 -21.13 -8.92 9.86
C ILE A 143 -20.58 -8.11 11.05
N ALA A 144 -20.91 -6.81 11.14
CA ALA A 144 -20.52 -5.95 12.26
C ALA A 144 -21.15 -6.36 13.61
N GLN A 145 -22.41 -6.77 13.61
CA GLN A 145 -23.09 -7.29 14.80
C GLN A 145 -22.45 -8.61 15.27
N ALA A 146 -22.04 -9.48 14.35
CA ALA A 146 -21.34 -10.72 14.69
C ALA A 146 -19.90 -10.46 15.20
N ALA A 147 -19.13 -9.58 14.55
CA ALA A 147 -17.82 -9.14 15.01
C ALA A 147 -17.85 -8.61 16.45
N LYS A 148 -18.85 -7.77 16.74
CA LYS A 148 -19.15 -7.24 18.08
C LYS A 148 -19.57 -8.31 19.07
N GLY A 149 -20.41 -9.26 18.65
CA GLY A 149 -20.86 -10.38 19.47
C GLY A 149 -19.73 -11.31 19.93
N TYR A 150 -18.68 -11.45 19.11
CA TYR A 150 -17.49 -12.23 19.43
C TYR A 150 -16.34 -11.42 20.06
N GLY A 151 -16.42 -10.08 20.05
CA GLY A 151 -15.34 -9.20 20.48
C GLY A 151 -14.07 -9.34 19.61
N MET A 152 -14.27 -9.41 18.29
CA MET A 152 -13.25 -9.81 17.31
C MET A 152 -13.12 -8.76 16.21
N TRP A 153 -11.87 -8.45 15.81
CA TRP A 153 -11.60 -7.70 14.58
C TRP A 153 -11.91 -8.57 13.35
N VAL A 154 -12.63 -8.02 12.38
CA VAL A 154 -12.97 -8.72 11.12
C VAL A 154 -12.58 -7.83 9.95
N VAL A 155 -11.73 -8.32 9.05
CA VAL A 155 -11.35 -7.61 7.81
C VAL A 155 -11.78 -8.45 6.61
N PHE A 156 -12.43 -7.85 5.60
CA PHE A 156 -12.84 -8.55 4.38
C PHE A 156 -12.90 -7.62 3.16
N GLY A 157 -12.67 -8.17 1.97
CA GLY A 157 -12.79 -7.46 0.70
C GLY A 157 -14.21 -7.48 0.10
N THR A 158 -14.60 -6.37 -0.52
CA THR A 158 -15.85 -6.19 -1.28
C THR A 158 -15.68 -5.06 -2.30
N SER A 159 -16.58 -4.95 -3.28
CA SER A 159 -16.76 -3.66 -3.95
C SER A 159 -17.50 -2.70 -3.02
N GLU A 160 -17.09 -1.44 -3.01
CA GLU A 160 -17.68 -0.34 -2.24
C GLU A 160 -18.24 0.74 -3.19
N ARG A 161 -19.44 1.23 -2.89
CA ARG A 161 -20.16 2.21 -3.72
C ARG A 161 -19.52 3.58 -3.60
N ILE A 162 -19.34 4.26 -4.72
CA ILE A 162 -18.94 5.67 -4.73
C ILE A 162 -20.20 6.55 -4.77
N PRO A 163 -20.35 7.53 -3.86
CA PRO A 163 -21.46 8.48 -3.89
C PRO A 163 -21.56 9.23 -5.23
N GLY A 164 -22.74 9.16 -5.86
CA GLY A 164 -23.03 9.86 -7.11
C GLY A 164 -22.46 9.22 -8.39
N ASP A 165 -21.88 8.02 -8.31
CA ASP A 165 -21.36 7.26 -9.46
C ASP A 165 -21.94 5.83 -9.44
N ASP A 166 -22.89 5.58 -10.36
CA ASP A 166 -23.50 4.26 -10.58
C ASP A 166 -22.80 3.47 -11.72
N ASP A 167 -21.77 4.03 -12.35
CA ASP A 167 -20.98 3.40 -13.44
C ASP A 167 -19.67 2.78 -12.93
N HIS A 168 -19.22 3.08 -11.72
CA HIS A 168 -17.97 2.58 -11.12
C HIS A 168 -18.14 2.21 -9.64
N ALA A 169 -17.15 1.51 -9.09
CA ALA A 169 -17.05 1.21 -7.65
C ALA A 169 -15.59 1.33 -7.18
N TYR A 170 -15.37 1.41 -5.87
CA TYR A 170 -14.07 1.09 -5.29
C TYR A 170 -13.92 -0.42 -5.12
N ASN A 171 -12.69 -0.92 -5.26
CA ASN A 171 -12.29 -2.21 -4.68
C ASN A 171 -11.79 -1.92 -3.26
N SER A 172 -12.46 -2.44 -2.23
CA SER A 172 -12.25 -2.00 -0.84
C SER A 172 -12.13 -3.13 0.17
N ALA A 173 -11.42 -2.85 1.25
CA ALA A 173 -11.31 -3.70 2.43
C ALA A 173 -12.06 -3.04 3.59
N PHE A 174 -13.16 -3.65 4.01
CA PHE A 174 -13.88 -3.24 5.22
C PHE A 174 -13.23 -3.90 6.43
N ALA A 175 -12.84 -3.09 7.40
CA ALA A 175 -12.27 -3.52 8.67
C ALA A 175 -13.20 -3.10 9.82
N ILE A 176 -13.63 -4.10 10.59
CA ILE A 176 -14.59 -3.96 11.66
C ILE A 176 -13.92 -4.18 13.01
N SER A 177 -14.16 -3.29 13.97
CA SER A 177 -13.65 -3.39 15.33
C SER A 177 -14.48 -4.35 16.22
N PRO A 178 -13.93 -4.82 17.37
CA PRO A 178 -14.66 -5.54 18.42
C PRO A 178 -15.89 -4.81 18.97
N GLU A 179 -16.01 -3.51 18.74
CA GLU A 179 -17.15 -2.68 19.13
C GLU A 179 -18.23 -2.59 18.03
N GLY A 180 -17.97 -3.14 16.84
CA GLY A 180 -18.84 -3.09 15.66
C GLY A 180 -18.70 -1.83 14.81
N GLN A 181 -17.61 -1.06 14.96
CA GLN A 181 -17.32 0.11 14.11
C GLN A 181 -16.72 -0.34 12.79
N VAL A 182 -17.15 0.23 11.66
CA VAL A 182 -16.73 -0.18 10.30
C VAL A 182 -15.92 0.92 9.64
N SER A 183 -14.65 0.66 9.37
CA SER A 183 -13.79 1.48 8.51
C SER A 183 -13.62 0.84 7.13
N SER A 184 -13.46 1.65 6.09
CA SER A 184 -13.09 1.19 4.74
C SER A 184 -11.69 1.68 4.35
N TYR A 185 -10.98 0.88 3.57
CA TYR A 185 -9.81 1.28 2.78
C TYR A 185 -10.07 0.97 1.30
N GLN A 186 -10.04 2.00 0.46
CA GLN A 186 -10.13 1.87 -1.00
C GLN A 186 -8.74 1.55 -1.59
N LYS A 187 -8.64 0.50 -2.40
CA LYS A 187 -7.41 0.05 -3.07
C LYS A 187 -6.76 1.19 -3.86
N ILE A 188 -5.51 1.53 -3.53
CA ILE A 188 -4.82 2.69 -4.14
C ILE A 188 -4.35 2.37 -5.56
N ALA A 189 -3.90 1.14 -5.82
CA ALA A 189 -3.43 0.68 -7.12
C ALA A 189 -4.29 -0.50 -7.64
N PRO A 190 -5.55 -0.27 -8.05
CA PRO A 190 -6.39 -1.32 -8.63
C PRO A 190 -5.82 -1.83 -9.95
N VAL A 191 -5.90 -3.14 -10.18
CA VAL A 191 -5.52 -3.80 -11.46
C VAL A 191 -6.70 -4.56 -12.07
N GLU A 192 -7.89 -4.38 -11.51
CA GLU A 192 -9.12 -5.13 -11.78
C GLU A 192 -9.87 -4.64 -13.04
N GLY A 193 -9.26 -3.75 -13.81
CA GLY A 193 -9.87 -3.08 -14.94
C GLY A 193 -10.73 -1.87 -14.54
N SER A 194 -11.47 -1.34 -15.50
CA SER A 194 -12.03 0.02 -15.43
C SER A 194 -13.19 0.20 -14.46
N TRP A 195 -13.78 -0.87 -13.92
CA TRP A 195 -14.85 -0.75 -12.91
C TRP A 195 -14.34 -0.20 -11.57
N ALA A 196 -13.04 -0.40 -11.29
CA ALA A 196 -12.42 -0.10 -10.01
C ALA A 196 -11.74 1.28 -10.03
N THR A 197 -12.39 2.28 -9.44
CA THR A 197 -11.81 3.61 -9.24
C THR A 197 -10.65 3.54 -8.24
N PRO A 198 -9.49 4.19 -8.49
CA PRO A 198 -8.38 4.21 -7.53
C PRO A 198 -8.72 4.96 -6.24
N GLY A 199 -8.38 4.35 -5.11
CA GLY A 199 -8.33 5.00 -3.80
C GLY A 199 -7.16 5.99 -3.67
N SER A 200 -7.20 6.80 -2.61
CA SER A 200 -6.19 7.84 -2.34
C SER A 200 -5.87 8.06 -0.86
N THR A 201 -6.45 7.28 0.06
CA THR A 201 -6.31 7.49 1.51
C THR A 201 -5.74 6.24 2.20
N PRO A 202 -4.48 6.28 2.68
CA PRO A 202 -3.93 5.23 3.54
C PRO A 202 -4.67 5.15 4.88
N VAL A 203 -4.92 3.93 5.36
CA VAL A 203 -5.73 3.64 6.56
C VAL A 203 -4.90 2.98 7.66
N ILE A 204 -4.94 3.58 8.85
CA ILE A 204 -4.16 3.19 10.04
C ILE A 204 -5.10 2.99 11.24
N LEU A 205 -5.32 1.73 11.61
CA LEU A 205 -6.26 1.30 12.65
C LEU A 205 -5.57 1.05 14.01
N GLN A 206 -6.17 1.52 15.11
CA GLN A 206 -5.68 1.22 16.46
C GLN A 206 -6.18 -0.14 16.95
N THR A 207 -5.26 -1.09 17.20
CA THR A 207 -5.57 -2.39 17.83
C THR A 207 -5.00 -2.48 19.26
N PRO A 208 -5.42 -3.45 20.09
CA PRO A 208 -4.83 -3.70 21.42
C PRO A 208 -3.33 -4.10 21.40
N TRP A 209 -2.79 -4.48 20.24
CA TRP A 209 -1.41 -4.96 20.10
C TRP A 209 -0.48 -3.96 19.39
N GLY A 210 -1.03 -2.92 18.75
CA GLY A 210 -0.27 -2.00 17.91
C GLY A 210 -1.14 -1.23 16.93
N LEU A 211 -0.50 -0.40 16.11
CA LEU A 211 -1.13 0.19 14.92
C LEU A 211 -1.13 -0.84 13.78
N MET A 212 -2.26 -0.93 13.09
CA MET A 212 -2.54 -1.81 11.95
C MET A 212 -2.70 -0.98 10.68
N GLY A 213 -2.15 -1.42 9.55
CA GLY A 213 -2.33 -0.79 8.24
C GLY A 213 -3.10 -1.71 7.31
N LEU A 214 -3.93 -1.14 6.43
CA LEU A 214 -4.67 -1.89 5.39
C LEU A 214 -4.07 -1.63 4.01
N SER A 215 -3.86 -2.70 3.25
CA SER A 215 -3.50 -2.64 1.82
C SER A 215 -4.17 -3.82 1.10
N ILE A 216 -4.44 -3.71 -0.21
CA ILE A 216 -5.12 -4.78 -0.94
C ILE A 216 -4.24 -5.28 -2.08
N CYS A 217 -3.86 -6.55 -2.03
CA CYS A 217 -3.23 -7.29 -3.13
C CYS A 217 -2.06 -6.52 -3.77
N TYR A 218 -2.30 -5.96 -4.96
CA TYR A 218 -1.33 -5.22 -5.77
C TYR A 218 -0.77 -3.97 -5.07
N ASP A 219 -1.48 -3.38 -4.10
CA ASP A 219 -0.90 -2.36 -3.21
C ASP A 219 0.35 -2.93 -2.53
N THR A 220 0.18 -4.03 -1.78
CA THR A 220 1.22 -4.73 -1.01
C THR A 220 2.35 -5.29 -1.88
N TYR A 221 2.05 -5.72 -3.12
CA TYR A 221 3.07 -6.34 -3.97
C TYR A 221 3.83 -5.32 -4.85
N ALA A 222 3.18 -4.23 -5.24
CA ALA A 222 3.71 -3.35 -6.28
C ALA A 222 3.97 -1.91 -5.84
N ASN A 223 3.47 -1.47 -4.68
CA ASN A 223 3.50 -0.08 -4.24
C ASN A 223 4.14 0.06 -2.84
N PRO A 224 5.47 -0.14 -2.70
CA PRO A 224 6.19 -0.08 -1.43
C PRO A 224 5.92 1.19 -0.64
N GLU A 225 5.56 2.27 -1.33
CA GLU A 225 5.25 3.57 -0.76
C GLU A 225 4.12 3.51 0.28
N ILE A 226 3.21 2.54 0.15
CA ILE A 226 2.08 2.33 1.06
C ILE A 226 2.57 1.73 2.38
N GLU A 227 3.24 0.56 2.36
CA GLU A 227 3.72 -0.01 3.63
C GLU A 227 4.90 0.76 4.24
N ARG A 228 5.66 1.53 3.43
CA ARG A 228 6.68 2.46 3.92
C ARG A 228 6.08 3.66 4.63
N TYR A 229 4.98 4.23 4.12
CA TYR A 229 4.22 5.26 4.83
C TYR A 229 3.62 4.73 6.15
N TYR A 230 3.09 3.50 6.13
CA TYR A 230 2.62 2.81 7.34
C TYR A 230 3.76 2.56 8.33
N ALA A 231 4.93 2.11 7.87
CA ALA A 231 6.11 1.89 8.72
C ALA A 231 6.62 3.18 9.35
N ALA A 232 6.64 4.29 8.60
CA ALA A 232 6.99 5.62 9.09
C ALA A 232 5.95 6.18 10.07
N SER A 233 4.69 5.75 9.94
CA SER A 233 3.61 6.03 10.89
C SER A 233 3.45 4.98 11.98
N GLY A 234 4.43 4.06 12.12
CA GLY A 234 4.55 3.14 13.24
C GLY A 234 3.57 1.96 13.26
N VAL A 235 2.94 1.65 12.13
CA VAL A 235 2.21 0.39 11.92
C VAL A 235 3.13 -0.79 12.11
N GLY A 236 2.78 -1.70 13.02
CA GLY A 236 3.51 -2.94 13.27
C GLY A 236 2.83 -4.19 12.71
N LEU A 237 1.59 -4.06 12.22
CA LEU A 237 0.75 -5.12 11.65
C LEU A 237 0.20 -4.67 10.30
N LEU A 238 0.58 -5.33 9.21
CA LEU A 238 0.02 -5.10 7.89
C LEU A 238 -1.03 -6.16 7.57
N VAL A 239 -2.23 -5.76 7.17
CA VAL A 239 -3.32 -6.66 6.78
C VAL A 239 -3.56 -6.53 5.28
N ASN A 240 -3.44 -7.65 4.58
CA ASN A 240 -3.46 -7.75 3.12
C ASN A 240 -4.50 -8.78 2.61
N PRO A 241 -5.78 -8.41 2.52
CA PRO A 241 -6.76 -9.13 1.70
C PRO A 241 -6.27 -9.16 0.25
N THR A 242 -6.30 -10.33 -0.39
CA THR A 242 -5.77 -10.48 -1.74
C THR A 242 -6.57 -11.48 -2.58
N ALA A 243 -6.47 -11.36 -3.89
CA ALA A 243 -6.94 -12.31 -4.89
C ALA A 243 -5.83 -12.45 -5.95
N THR A 244 -4.79 -13.26 -5.67
CA THR A 244 -3.63 -13.37 -6.57
C THR A 244 -3.45 -14.78 -7.14
N SER A 245 -3.46 -14.88 -8.47
CA SER A 245 -3.22 -16.11 -9.23
C SER A 245 -2.13 -15.93 -10.31
N ARG A 246 -1.31 -14.88 -10.20
CA ARG A 246 -0.21 -14.59 -11.14
C ARG A 246 0.71 -15.81 -11.24
N SER A 247 0.81 -16.39 -12.44
CA SER A 247 1.63 -17.58 -12.71
C SER A 247 1.25 -18.82 -11.86
N TYR A 248 -0.04 -18.96 -11.51
CA TYR A 248 -0.65 -20.20 -11.03
C TYR A 248 -1.31 -20.94 -12.20
N THR A 249 -0.51 -21.76 -12.88
CA THR A 249 -0.86 -22.39 -14.17
C THR A 249 -0.31 -23.79 -14.23
N ASP A 250 -0.96 -24.67 -14.99
CA ASP A 250 -0.39 -25.94 -15.43
C ASP A 250 0.70 -25.63 -16.49
N ILE A 251 1.98 -25.89 -16.18
CA ILE A 251 3.12 -25.52 -17.05
C ILE A 251 3.54 -26.68 -17.95
N ASP A 252 3.45 -27.94 -17.51
CA ASP A 252 3.88 -29.12 -18.27
C ASP A 252 2.74 -29.91 -18.94
N ASN A 253 1.49 -29.52 -18.69
CA ASN A 253 0.23 -30.04 -19.23
C ASN A 253 -0.16 -31.43 -18.67
N ASP A 254 0.18 -31.73 -17.41
CA ASP A 254 -0.25 -32.96 -16.72
C ASP A 254 -1.68 -32.90 -16.15
N GLY A 255 -2.28 -31.70 -16.06
CA GLY A 255 -3.61 -31.44 -15.50
C GLY A 255 -3.62 -30.88 -14.07
N VAL A 256 -2.45 -30.70 -13.45
CA VAL A 256 -2.25 -30.06 -12.14
C VAL A 256 -1.66 -28.67 -12.34
N LYS A 257 -2.05 -27.69 -11.51
CA LYS A 257 -1.47 -26.34 -11.56
C LYS A 257 -0.21 -26.24 -10.72
N ASP A 258 0.88 -25.76 -11.32
CA ASP A 258 2.06 -25.34 -10.59
C ASP A 258 1.74 -24.11 -9.72
N GLY A 259 1.86 -24.29 -8.39
CA GLY A 259 2.05 -23.16 -7.47
C GLY A 259 3.37 -22.41 -7.70
N LYS A 260 4.28 -22.94 -8.53
CA LYS A 260 5.70 -22.53 -8.54
C LYS A 260 5.95 -21.09 -8.98
N GLY A 261 5.31 -20.60 -10.04
CA GLY A 261 5.45 -19.19 -10.45
C GLY A 261 4.78 -18.22 -9.47
N TRP A 262 3.65 -18.65 -8.91
CA TRP A 262 2.82 -17.87 -7.98
C TRP A 262 3.47 -17.68 -6.61
N GLU A 263 3.85 -18.76 -5.91
CA GLU A 263 4.33 -18.62 -4.53
C GLU A 263 5.63 -17.82 -4.51
N TRP A 264 6.49 -17.87 -5.54
CA TRP A 264 7.67 -17.00 -5.55
C TRP A 264 7.25 -15.52 -5.59
N TYR A 265 6.35 -15.16 -6.50
CA TYR A 265 5.84 -13.78 -6.61
C TYR A 265 5.21 -13.32 -5.29
N TYR A 266 4.47 -14.18 -4.61
CA TYR A 266 3.79 -13.86 -3.35
C TYR A 266 4.77 -13.79 -2.16
N ARG A 267 5.51 -14.88 -1.91
CA ARG A 267 6.52 -15.05 -0.84
C ARG A 267 7.54 -13.93 -0.85
N ASN A 268 8.19 -13.68 -1.99
CA ASN A 268 9.28 -12.71 -2.10
C ASN A 268 8.84 -11.29 -1.70
N ARG A 269 7.56 -10.95 -1.89
CA ARG A 269 6.99 -9.64 -1.50
C ARG A 269 6.82 -9.54 0.00
N LEU A 270 6.10 -10.49 0.57
CA LEU A 270 5.76 -10.47 1.98
C LEU A 270 7.01 -10.64 2.86
N GLU A 271 7.92 -11.55 2.49
CA GLU A 271 9.18 -11.73 3.22
C GLU A 271 10.13 -10.52 3.05
N SER A 272 10.14 -9.84 1.88
CA SER A 272 10.91 -8.60 1.70
C SER A 272 10.40 -7.49 2.62
N ILE A 273 9.08 -7.23 2.66
CA ILE A 273 8.47 -6.24 3.57
C ILE A 273 8.75 -6.59 5.03
N SER A 274 8.46 -7.84 5.44
CA SER A 274 8.58 -8.27 6.82
C SER A 274 10.04 -8.30 7.30
N SER A 275 11.00 -8.64 6.43
CA SER A 275 12.43 -8.58 6.76
C SER A 275 13.01 -7.18 6.75
N ARG A 276 12.47 -6.26 5.93
CA ARG A 276 12.93 -4.88 5.80
C ARG A 276 12.49 -4.05 7.00
N ASP A 277 11.19 -3.97 7.24
CA ASP A 277 10.60 -3.06 8.23
C ASP A 277 10.28 -3.76 9.56
N GLY A 278 10.22 -5.10 9.60
CA GLY A 278 9.93 -5.86 10.82
C GLY A 278 8.44 -5.98 11.16
N MET A 279 7.55 -5.69 10.21
CA MET A 279 6.10 -5.85 10.36
C MET A 279 5.71 -7.33 10.51
N VAL A 280 4.70 -7.58 11.35
CA VAL A 280 3.84 -8.77 11.23
C VAL A 280 2.94 -8.55 10.01
N ILE A 281 2.78 -9.54 9.16
CA ILE A 281 1.86 -9.49 8.02
C ILE A 281 0.83 -10.62 8.15
N ALA A 282 -0.44 -10.26 7.98
CA ALA A 282 -1.55 -11.20 7.83
C ALA A 282 -2.13 -11.03 6.43
N SER A 283 -2.05 -12.07 5.58
CA SER A 283 -2.59 -12.02 4.23
C SER A 283 -3.52 -13.20 3.97
N ALA A 284 -4.67 -12.91 3.37
CA ALA A 284 -5.71 -13.88 3.06
C ALA A 284 -6.02 -13.85 1.57
N ASP A 285 -5.98 -15.01 0.90
CA ASP A 285 -6.15 -15.16 -0.54
C ASP A 285 -7.39 -16.01 -0.89
N LEU A 286 -8.01 -15.72 -2.03
CA LEU A 286 -9.10 -16.52 -2.57
C LEU A 286 -8.62 -17.93 -2.92
N VAL A 287 -9.49 -18.92 -2.93
CA VAL A 287 -9.15 -20.29 -3.34
C VAL A 287 -10.20 -20.94 -4.23
N GLY A 288 -9.72 -21.62 -5.28
CA GLY A 288 -10.52 -22.33 -6.26
C GLY A 288 -11.10 -21.45 -7.38
N PRO A 289 -11.89 -22.05 -8.30
CA PRO A 289 -12.41 -21.36 -9.48
C PRO A 289 -13.44 -20.29 -9.12
N ASP A 290 -13.31 -19.10 -9.71
CA ASP A 290 -14.14 -17.92 -9.42
C ASP A 290 -14.37 -17.07 -10.68
N GLY A 291 -15.32 -16.15 -10.64
CA GLY A 291 -15.75 -15.35 -11.79
C GLY A 291 -17.01 -15.89 -12.48
N PRO A 292 -17.49 -15.20 -13.54
CA PRO A 292 -18.61 -15.67 -14.33
C PRO A 292 -18.32 -17.04 -14.94
N THR A 293 -19.31 -17.92 -14.91
CA THR A 293 -19.20 -19.29 -15.42
C THR A 293 -19.55 -19.33 -16.91
N ALA A 294 -18.64 -19.87 -17.73
CA ALA A 294 -18.80 -19.99 -19.17
C ALA A 294 -19.70 -21.17 -19.56
N ALA A 295 -20.08 -21.24 -20.84
CA ALA A 295 -21.03 -22.23 -21.37
C ALA A 295 -20.52 -23.69 -21.34
N ASP A 296 -19.22 -23.91 -21.11
CA ASP A 296 -18.60 -25.22 -20.90
C ASP A 296 -18.43 -25.60 -19.42
N GLY A 297 -18.82 -24.70 -18.50
CA GLY A 297 -18.67 -24.87 -17.05
C GLY A 297 -17.34 -24.37 -16.47
N SER A 298 -16.43 -23.85 -17.30
CA SER A 298 -15.21 -23.17 -16.81
C SER A 298 -15.55 -21.83 -16.15
N ARG A 299 -14.65 -21.31 -15.31
CA ARG A 299 -14.75 -19.97 -14.72
C ARG A 299 -13.56 -19.11 -15.14
N ALA A 300 -13.75 -17.79 -15.14
CA ALA A 300 -12.77 -16.83 -15.65
C ALA A 300 -11.47 -16.75 -14.83
N TYR A 301 -11.54 -17.07 -13.54
CA TYR A 301 -10.44 -17.00 -12.58
C TYR A 301 -10.34 -18.32 -11.81
N ASP A 302 -9.18 -18.61 -11.24
CA ASP A 302 -8.98 -19.72 -10.31
C ASP A 302 -7.75 -19.42 -9.44
N PHE A 303 -7.95 -19.47 -8.13
CA PHE A 303 -6.99 -18.97 -7.15
C PHE A 303 -6.37 -20.09 -6.31
N PRO A 304 -5.08 -19.99 -5.95
CA PRO A 304 -4.38 -21.03 -5.21
C PRO A 304 -4.74 -21.08 -3.72
N GLY A 305 -5.34 -20.03 -3.15
CA GLY A 305 -5.32 -19.84 -1.70
C GLY A 305 -3.90 -19.54 -1.23
N GLY A 306 -3.45 -20.20 -0.16
CA GLY A 306 -2.12 -19.96 0.39
C GLY A 306 -2.04 -18.69 1.26
N SER A 307 -3.13 -18.34 1.93
CA SER A 307 -3.17 -17.34 3.00
C SER A 307 -2.11 -17.63 4.07
N VAL A 308 -1.38 -16.60 4.51
CA VAL A 308 -0.22 -16.72 5.41
C VAL A 308 -0.22 -15.68 6.50
N ILE A 309 0.41 -16.04 7.62
CA ILE A 309 0.79 -15.11 8.69
C ILE A 309 2.30 -15.24 8.88
N LEU A 310 3.04 -14.13 8.79
CA LEU A 310 4.50 -14.12 8.86
C LEU A 310 5.06 -12.90 9.59
N THR A 311 6.31 -13.02 10.04
CA THR A 311 7.04 -11.97 10.77
C THR A 311 8.56 -12.12 10.57
N GLY A 312 9.32 -11.02 10.62
CA GLY A 312 10.78 -11.04 10.57
C GLY A 312 11.42 -11.56 9.27
N GLY A 313 10.66 -11.60 8.17
CA GLY A 313 11.06 -12.25 6.92
C GLY A 313 10.50 -13.66 6.81
N THR A 314 11.36 -14.67 6.81
CA THR A 314 11.01 -16.08 6.55
C THR A 314 10.28 -16.81 7.69
N THR A 315 9.94 -16.15 8.80
CA THR A 315 9.27 -16.81 9.94
C THR A 315 7.75 -16.76 9.79
N TYR A 316 7.20 -17.79 9.17
CA TYR A 316 5.76 -18.04 9.12
C TYR A 316 5.24 -18.60 10.46
N ALA A 317 4.04 -18.17 10.82
CA ALA A 317 3.24 -18.70 11.92
C ALA A 317 1.93 -19.37 11.44
N ALA A 318 1.55 -19.18 10.18
CA ALA A 318 0.45 -19.89 9.51
C ALA A 318 0.68 -19.96 7.99
N GLY A 319 0.08 -20.95 7.34
CA GLY A 319 0.01 -21.03 5.87
C GLY A 319 1.12 -21.81 5.16
N LEU A 320 1.98 -22.54 5.87
CA LEU A 320 2.95 -23.45 5.26
C LEU A 320 2.52 -24.92 5.32
N ALA A 321 2.90 -25.70 4.30
CA ALA A 321 2.83 -27.15 4.26
C ALA A 321 4.02 -27.81 5.00
N GLN A 322 4.03 -29.14 5.10
CA GLN A 322 5.06 -29.89 5.85
C GLN A 322 6.46 -29.83 5.23
N ASP A 323 6.58 -29.48 3.95
CA ASP A 323 7.84 -29.26 3.23
C ASP A 323 8.33 -27.81 3.27
N GLY A 324 7.55 -26.88 3.82
CA GLY A 324 7.85 -25.45 3.89
C GLY A 324 7.34 -24.61 2.71
N THR A 325 6.68 -25.21 1.70
CA THR A 325 5.93 -24.50 0.65
C THR A 325 4.68 -23.83 1.22
N ILE A 326 4.09 -22.89 0.50
CA ILE A 326 2.83 -22.24 0.91
C ILE A 326 1.64 -23.17 0.63
N ALA A 327 0.73 -23.30 1.59
CA ALA A 327 -0.34 -24.30 1.59
C ALA A 327 -1.53 -23.89 0.68
N VAL A 328 -1.47 -24.32 -0.58
CA VAL A 328 -2.46 -24.05 -1.62
C VAL A 328 -3.61 -25.08 -1.68
N GLY A 329 -4.66 -24.77 -2.45
CA GLY A 329 -5.77 -25.66 -2.82
C GLY A 329 -6.77 -26.01 -1.71
N THR A 330 -6.52 -25.58 -0.47
CA THR A 330 -7.33 -25.97 0.71
C THR A 330 -8.05 -24.77 1.30
N ALA A 331 -9.39 -24.73 1.20
CA ALA A 331 -10.21 -23.71 1.85
C ALA A 331 -10.28 -23.89 3.38
N GLY A 332 -10.41 -22.78 4.12
CA GLY A 332 -10.62 -22.79 5.56
C GLY A 332 -9.83 -21.74 6.34
N LEU A 333 -9.97 -21.83 7.67
CA LEU A 333 -9.36 -20.94 8.67
C LEU A 333 -7.94 -21.40 9.04
N LEU A 334 -6.97 -20.49 8.99
CA LEU A 334 -5.58 -20.73 9.38
C LEU A 334 -5.20 -19.76 10.51
N THR A 335 -4.84 -20.28 11.68
CA THR A 335 -4.48 -19.49 12.88
C THR A 335 -2.97 -19.50 13.15
N ASN A 336 -2.46 -18.47 13.83
CA ASN A 336 -1.04 -18.36 14.16
C ASN A 336 -0.60 -19.38 15.24
N ASP A 337 0.33 -20.27 14.90
CA ASP A 337 0.83 -21.34 15.79
C ASP A 337 1.66 -20.83 16.99
N ARG A 338 2.15 -19.58 16.91
CA ARG A 338 3.04 -18.94 17.89
C ARG A 338 2.63 -17.50 18.14
N ALA A 339 3.01 -16.98 19.31
CA ALA A 339 2.77 -15.58 19.65
C ALA A 339 3.55 -14.63 18.73
N LEU A 340 2.89 -13.57 18.26
CA LEU A 340 3.43 -12.60 17.30
C LEU A 340 3.67 -11.26 17.99
N ARG A 341 4.91 -10.76 17.93
CA ARG A 341 5.29 -9.48 18.53
C ARG A 341 5.03 -8.35 17.53
N VAL A 342 3.98 -7.58 17.76
CA VAL A 342 3.69 -6.36 17.01
C VAL A 342 4.49 -5.21 17.63
N SER A 343 5.19 -4.43 16.81
CA SER A 343 5.86 -3.20 17.25
C SER A 343 6.22 -2.28 16.09
N VAL A 344 6.29 -0.97 16.35
CA VAL A 344 6.83 0.05 15.44
C VAL A 344 8.08 -0.47 14.69
N PRO A 345 8.10 -0.41 13.35
CA PRO A 345 9.23 -0.78 12.48
C PRO A 345 10.60 -0.19 12.81
N SER A 346 11.68 -0.79 12.29
CA SER A 346 13.07 -0.44 12.62
C SER A 346 13.69 0.60 11.68
N THR A 347 13.55 0.41 10.37
CA THR A 347 14.12 1.22 9.28
C THR A 347 13.75 2.69 9.34
N THR A 348 12.48 2.98 9.61
CA THR A 348 11.88 4.31 9.64
C THR A 348 12.09 5.08 10.95
N LYS A 349 12.83 4.50 11.91
CA LYS A 349 13.22 5.18 13.18
C LYS A 349 14.59 5.85 13.15
N VAL A 350 15.43 5.57 12.14
CA VAL A 350 16.81 6.07 12.14
C VAL A 350 16.79 7.55 11.78
N ALA A 351 16.88 8.39 12.81
CA ALA A 351 16.57 9.82 12.74
C ALA A 351 17.43 10.63 11.75
N ASN A 352 18.59 10.08 11.36
CA ASN A 352 19.52 10.73 10.43
C ASN A 352 19.61 10.02 9.06
N ASP A 353 18.79 8.98 8.80
CA ASP A 353 18.84 8.15 7.58
C ASP A 353 17.44 7.78 7.02
N PHE A 354 16.32 8.35 7.47
CA PHE A 354 15.03 8.22 6.78
C PHE A 354 14.63 9.61 6.28
N HIS A 355 14.65 9.80 4.97
CA HIS A 355 14.59 11.11 4.31
C HIS A 355 13.30 11.27 3.48
N PRO A 356 12.12 11.35 4.14
CA PRO A 356 10.84 11.55 3.46
C PRO A 356 10.78 12.89 2.69
N ASP A 357 11.61 13.86 3.05
CA ASP A 357 11.82 15.10 2.30
C ASP A 357 12.44 14.86 0.92
N TYR A 358 13.38 13.92 0.80
CA TYR A 358 13.97 13.53 -0.49
C TYR A 358 12.91 12.81 -1.34
N TYR A 359 12.18 11.86 -0.75
CA TYR A 359 11.16 11.08 -1.46
C TYR A 359 9.99 11.97 -1.89
N ALA A 360 9.57 12.95 -1.07
CA ALA A 360 8.58 13.95 -1.44
C ALA A 360 8.98 14.70 -2.73
N LYS A 361 10.23 15.18 -2.79
CA LYS A 361 10.81 15.86 -3.95
C LYS A 361 10.84 14.96 -5.19
N TRP A 362 11.44 13.77 -5.10
CA TRP A 362 11.64 12.85 -6.23
C TRP A 362 10.33 12.35 -6.83
N TYR A 363 9.36 11.96 -5.99
CA TYR A 363 8.04 11.55 -6.46
C TYR A 363 7.22 12.76 -6.95
N GLY A 364 7.53 13.98 -6.46
CA GLY A 364 6.99 15.23 -6.99
C GLY A 364 7.42 15.47 -8.44
N GLU A 365 8.71 15.27 -8.75
CA GLU A 365 9.26 15.39 -10.10
C GLU A 365 8.65 14.36 -11.07
N LEU A 366 8.52 13.09 -10.65
CA LEU A 366 7.84 12.05 -11.43
C LEU A 366 6.37 12.40 -11.71
N ALA A 367 5.69 13.02 -10.75
CA ALA A 367 4.32 13.49 -10.92
C ALA A 367 4.24 14.69 -11.89
N ASP A 368 5.13 15.67 -11.77
CA ASP A 368 5.20 16.82 -12.70
C ASP A 368 5.40 16.34 -14.15
N ARG A 369 6.27 15.34 -14.36
CA ARG A 369 6.48 14.66 -15.65
C ARG A 369 5.21 13.97 -16.16
N GLN A 370 4.57 13.13 -15.34
CA GLN A 370 3.34 12.43 -15.70
C GLN A 370 2.18 13.39 -16.02
N GLU A 371 2.02 14.45 -15.21
CA GLU A 371 0.99 15.49 -15.39
C GLU A 371 1.25 16.37 -16.63
N SER A 372 2.51 16.49 -17.08
CA SER A 372 2.86 17.11 -18.36
C SER A 372 2.50 16.25 -19.59
N GLY A 373 2.11 14.98 -19.38
CA GLY A 373 1.80 14.01 -20.43
C GLY A 373 2.94 13.05 -20.77
N GLU A 374 4.03 13.01 -19.99
CA GLU A 374 5.10 12.03 -20.18
C GLU A 374 4.67 10.65 -19.67
N SER A 375 4.92 9.60 -20.47
CA SER A 375 4.74 8.22 -20.03
C SER A 375 5.94 7.76 -19.22
N LEU A 376 5.80 7.71 -17.89
CA LEU A 376 6.78 7.03 -17.00
C LEU A 376 6.91 5.53 -17.31
N ARG A 377 5.95 4.95 -18.05
CA ARG A 377 5.99 3.57 -18.53
C ARG A 377 6.77 3.47 -19.84
N TYR A 378 7.75 2.58 -19.87
CA TYR A 378 8.54 2.23 -21.05
C TYR A 378 8.87 0.73 -21.04
N SER A 379 9.74 0.28 -21.94
CA SER A 379 10.28 -1.08 -21.92
C SER A 379 11.45 -1.14 -22.88
N PHE A 380 12.64 -1.44 -22.38
CA PHE A 380 13.87 -1.53 -23.18
C PHE A 380 13.75 -2.61 -24.25
N GLY A 381 13.31 -3.81 -23.86
CA GLY A 381 12.83 -4.85 -24.76
C GLY A 381 13.84 -5.40 -25.77
N SER A 382 15.12 -5.08 -25.57
CA SER A 382 16.25 -5.62 -26.33
C SER A 382 17.00 -6.64 -25.46
N SER A 383 17.48 -7.73 -26.04
CA SER A 383 18.36 -8.67 -25.33
C SER A 383 19.82 -8.21 -25.29
N ASP A 384 20.11 -7.06 -25.89
CA ASP A 384 21.38 -6.36 -25.84
C ASP A 384 21.64 -5.84 -24.42
N GLY A 385 22.86 -5.98 -23.91
CA GLY A 385 23.21 -5.59 -22.55
C GLY A 385 24.66 -5.94 -22.20
N PRO A 386 25.24 -5.29 -21.19
CA PRO A 386 26.65 -5.47 -20.84
C PRO A 386 26.93 -6.88 -20.33
N THR A 387 28.15 -7.35 -20.56
CA THR A 387 28.77 -8.40 -19.77
C THR A 387 29.23 -7.77 -18.45
N ALA A 388 28.38 -7.88 -17.44
CA ALA A 388 28.60 -7.30 -16.13
C ALA A 388 29.27 -8.30 -15.18
N ALA A 389 30.16 -7.80 -14.32
CA ALA A 389 30.92 -8.58 -13.37
C ALA A 389 30.97 -7.94 -11.98
N VAL A 390 31.09 -8.80 -10.98
CA VAL A 390 31.17 -8.47 -9.56
C VAL A 390 32.43 -9.09 -8.96
N ALA A 391 33.27 -8.26 -8.36
CA ALA A 391 34.51 -8.71 -7.72
C ALA A 391 34.21 -9.09 -6.26
N ASN A 392 34.28 -10.38 -5.94
CA ASN A 392 34.10 -10.90 -4.58
C ASN A 392 35.43 -10.76 -3.84
N VAL A 393 35.71 -9.57 -3.32
CA VAL A 393 37.01 -9.20 -2.73
C VAL A 393 36.89 -8.57 -1.35
N SER A 394 38.01 -8.59 -0.63
CA SER A 394 38.23 -7.88 0.64
C SER A 394 39.29 -6.79 0.46
N ALA A 395 39.19 -5.72 1.24
CA ALA A 395 40.21 -4.68 1.29
C ALA A 395 41.42 -5.10 2.16
N VAL A 396 42.61 -4.64 1.78
CA VAL A 396 43.72 -4.46 2.71
C VAL A 396 43.41 -3.21 3.53
N TRP A 397 43.02 -3.41 4.80
CA TRP A 397 42.49 -2.33 5.63
C TRP A 397 43.48 -1.16 5.81
N ALA A 398 42.99 0.04 5.52
CA ALA A 398 43.71 1.31 5.43
C ALA A 398 44.74 1.47 4.28
N ASP A 399 45.00 0.47 3.43
CA ASP A 399 46.03 0.58 2.38
C ASP A 399 45.45 0.84 0.98
N LYS A 400 45.21 2.13 0.69
CA LYS A 400 44.74 2.58 -0.63
C LYS A 400 45.66 2.16 -1.78
N THR A 401 46.96 2.04 -1.57
CA THR A 401 47.91 1.68 -2.63
C THR A 401 47.78 0.21 -3.00
N ALA A 402 47.67 -0.68 -2.02
CA ALA A 402 47.39 -2.09 -2.22
C ALA A 402 46.00 -2.32 -2.84
N ASN A 403 44.97 -1.64 -2.31
CA ASN A 403 43.59 -1.77 -2.80
C ASN A 403 43.44 -1.26 -4.25
N THR A 404 44.08 -0.13 -4.58
CA THR A 404 44.13 0.36 -5.97
C THR A 404 44.84 -0.63 -6.88
N GLN A 405 45.96 -1.23 -6.45
CA GLN A 405 46.65 -2.21 -7.29
C GLN A 405 45.78 -3.45 -7.52
N MET A 406 45.14 -3.99 -6.47
CA MET A 406 44.18 -5.09 -6.60
C MET A 406 43.05 -4.75 -7.58
N MET A 407 42.45 -3.56 -7.50
CA MET A 407 41.38 -3.16 -8.42
C MET A 407 41.86 -3.01 -9.87
N LEU A 408 43.10 -2.57 -10.09
CA LEU A 408 43.71 -2.53 -11.43
C LEU A 408 43.97 -3.94 -11.97
N ASP A 409 44.52 -4.84 -11.15
CA ASP A 409 44.80 -6.23 -11.53
C ASP A 409 43.50 -6.98 -11.89
N TYR A 410 42.43 -6.79 -11.10
CA TYR A 410 41.09 -7.33 -11.42
C TYR A 410 40.47 -6.69 -12.66
N ALA A 411 40.75 -5.41 -12.95
CA ALA A 411 40.27 -4.77 -14.18
C ALA A 411 40.95 -5.35 -15.43
N ASP A 412 42.25 -5.64 -15.37
CA ASP A 412 42.96 -6.30 -16.47
C ASP A 412 42.46 -7.75 -16.68
N ILE A 413 42.22 -8.53 -15.61
CA ILE A 413 41.57 -9.85 -15.69
C ILE A 413 40.16 -9.74 -16.29
N ALA A 414 39.39 -8.73 -15.91
CA ALA A 414 38.04 -8.52 -16.42
C ALA A 414 38.03 -8.22 -17.93
N HIS A 415 38.97 -7.41 -18.41
CA HIS A 415 39.13 -7.14 -19.84
C HIS A 415 39.57 -8.38 -20.64
N GLU A 416 40.46 -9.21 -20.10
CA GLU A 416 40.81 -10.50 -20.74
C GLU A 416 39.59 -11.45 -20.86
N LYS A 417 38.63 -11.38 -19.92
CA LYS A 417 37.35 -12.11 -19.97
C LYS A 417 36.26 -11.43 -20.83
N GLY A 418 36.50 -10.22 -21.36
CA GLY A 418 35.54 -9.47 -22.19
C GLY A 418 34.38 -8.85 -21.40
N ILE A 419 34.64 -8.35 -20.19
CA ILE A 419 33.66 -7.67 -19.34
C ILE A 419 33.55 -6.19 -19.72
N ASP A 420 32.32 -5.69 -19.72
CA ASP A 420 31.96 -4.31 -20.10
C ASP A 420 31.71 -3.40 -18.88
N LEU A 421 31.30 -3.99 -17.76
CA LEU A 421 31.01 -3.33 -16.49
C LEU A 421 31.57 -4.16 -15.33
N LEU A 422 32.52 -3.59 -14.59
CA LEU A 422 33.12 -4.18 -13.40
C LEU A 422 32.70 -3.43 -12.14
N VAL A 423 32.07 -4.13 -11.19
CA VAL A 423 31.61 -3.56 -9.92
C VAL A 423 32.38 -4.19 -8.75
N PHE A 424 33.06 -3.35 -7.98
CA PHE A 424 33.70 -3.70 -6.73
C PHE A 424 32.80 -3.34 -5.53
N PRO A 425 33.06 -3.91 -4.33
CA PRO A 425 32.27 -3.64 -3.13
C PRO A 425 32.31 -2.20 -2.60
N GLU A 426 31.42 -1.94 -1.64
CA GLU A 426 31.39 -0.72 -0.82
C GLU A 426 32.72 -0.53 -0.04
N THR A 427 33.19 0.72 0.10
CA THR A 427 34.43 1.10 0.82
C THR A 427 35.73 0.36 0.44
N ILE A 428 35.75 -0.40 -0.65
CA ILE A 428 36.87 -1.29 -1.04
C ILE A 428 38.23 -0.57 -1.15
N LEU A 429 38.27 0.73 -1.42
CA LEU A 429 39.51 1.50 -1.45
C LEU A 429 40.19 1.61 -0.06
N THR A 430 39.42 1.61 1.03
CA THR A 430 39.92 1.82 2.41
C THR A 430 39.72 0.61 3.33
N GLY A 431 38.77 -0.27 3.01
CA GLY A 431 38.14 -1.16 3.97
C GLY A 431 37.00 -0.45 4.72
N TYR A 432 36.10 -1.25 5.29
CA TYR A 432 34.85 -0.78 5.91
C TYR A 432 35.04 -0.40 7.39
N ASP A 433 35.78 -1.19 8.16
CA ASP A 433 35.91 -0.99 9.61
C ASP A 433 36.54 0.36 9.97
N SER A 434 36.11 0.96 11.08
CA SER A 434 36.41 2.35 11.45
C SER A 434 37.02 2.43 12.85
N THR A 435 38.29 2.81 12.95
CA THR A 435 39.01 2.94 14.23
C THR A 435 39.00 4.38 14.75
N ASP A 436 38.74 4.54 16.05
CA ASP A 436 38.90 5.79 16.80
C ASP A 436 40.38 6.21 16.84
N PRO A 437 40.77 7.40 16.34
CA PRO A 437 42.15 7.89 16.34
C PRO A 437 42.72 8.13 17.75
N LYS A 438 41.90 8.07 18.81
CA LYS A 438 42.30 8.31 20.22
C LYS A 438 42.01 7.13 21.16
N GLY A 439 41.68 5.96 20.60
CA GLY A 439 41.47 4.74 21.37
C GLY A 439 42.74 4.26 22.09
N SER A 440 42.59 3.66 23.28
CA SER A 440 43.68 2.95 23.97
C SER A 440 43.80 1.47 23.55
N ALA A 441 43.16 1.11 22.45
CA ALA A 441 43.39 -0.15 21.75
C ALA A 441 44.44 0.12 20.67
N ASP A 442 45.61 -0.51 20.80
CA ASP A 442 46.82 -0.34 19.99
C ASP A 442 46.67 -0.98 18.58
N ALA A 443 45.63 -0.56 17.86
CA ALA A 443 45.16 -1.14 16.61
C ALA A 443 45.57 -0.27 15.42
N HIS A 444 46.57 -0.74 14.69
CA HIS A 444 47.17 -0.02 13.57
C HIS A 444 47.09 -0.82 12.25
N SER A 445 47.27 -0.14 11.12
CA SER A 445 47.33 -0.77 9.81
C SER A 445 48.73 -1.39 9.57
N SER A 446 48.85 -2.23 8.55
CA SER A 446 50.17 -2.54 7.95
C SER A 446 50.85 -1.31 7.33
N ASN A 447 50.10 -0.25 7.00
CA ASN A 447 50.65 0.93 6.32
C ASN A 447 51.23 1.98 7.29
N ALA A 448 52.56 2.05 7.33
CA ALA A 448 53.32 2.93 8.22
C ALA A 448 53.31 4.44 7.85
N GLU A 449 52.69 4.85 6.74
CA GLU A 449 52.36 6.26 6.48
C GLU A 449 51.01 6.60 7.10
N VAL A 450 49.98 5.79 6.86
CA VAL A 450 48.63 5.99 7.41
C VAL A 450 48.63 5.96 8.94
N ASN A 451 49.42 5.08 9.56
CA ASN A 451 49.58 5.07 11.03
C ASN A 451 50.19 6.38 11.58
N ARG A 452 51.12 7.01 10.85
CA ARG A 452 51.70 8.31 11.23
C ARG A 452 50.72 9.46 11.02
N GLN A 453 49.82 9.36 10.06
CA GLN A 453 48.75 10.34 9.83
C GLN A 453 47.65 10.23 10.90
N LEU A 454 47.22 9.01 11.25
CA LEU A 454 46.30 8.73 12.35
C LEU A 454 46.85 9.24 13.69
N ALA A 455 48.09 8.88 14.04
CA ALA A 455 48.74 9.33 15.28
C ALA A 455 49.01 10.85 15.35
N ALA A 456 48.80 11.59 14.25
CA ALA A 456 48.96 13.03 14.14
C ALA A 456 47.62 13.78 13.95
N SER A 457 46.48 13.09 13.97
CA SER A 457 45.16 13.69 13.73
C SER A 457 44.13 13.34 14.81
N ASP A 458 43.07 14.13 14.83
CA ASP A 458 41.84 13.90 15.60
C ASP A 458 40.75 13.20 14.75
N ASP A 459 41.02 12.95 13.47
CA ASP A 459 40.07 12.48 12.45
C ASP A 459 40.10 10.96 12.25
N TYR A 460 38.94 10.38 11.91
CA TYR A 460 38.83 8.97 11.53
C TYR A 460 39.61 8.62 10.26
N MET A 461 40.08 7.38 10.16
CA MET A 461 40.81 6.84 9.01
C MET A 461 40.14 7.19 7.67
N GLN A 462 38.83 7.00 7.57
CA GLN A 462 38.06 7.29 6.36
C GLN A 462 38.17 8.76 5.92
N VAL A 463 38.28 9.71 6.85
CA VAL A 463 38.45 11.15 6.55
C VAL A 463 39.86 11.44 6.02
N LEU A 464 40.88 10.84 6.63
CA LEU A 464 42.28 10.99 6.22
C LEU A 464 42.56 10.36 4.85
N LEU A 465 41.90 9.24 4.55
CA LEU A 465 42.07 8.50 3.30
C LEU A 465 41.12 8.95 2.18
N ALA A 466 40.12 9.79 2.45
CA ALA A 466 39.12 10.17 1.46
C ALA A 466 39.71 10.86 0.23
N GLU A 467 39.11 10.62 -0.94
CA GLU A 467 39.56 11.16 -2.23
C GLU A 467 38.47 11.99 -2.93
N LYS A 468 38.87 12.99 -3.72
CA LYS A 468 37.94 13.67 -4.63
C LYS A 468 37.65 12.77 -5.83
N VAL A 469 36.37 12.55 -6.11
CA VAL A 469 35.91 11.59 -7.14
C VAL A 469 35.60 12.27 -8.47
N VAL A 470 34.70 13.25 -8.46
CA VAL A 470 34.14 13.83 -9.69
C VAL A 470 35.21 14.62 -10.45
N GLY A 471 35.27 14.45 -11.77
CA GLY A 471 36.18 15.22 -12.63
C GLY A 471 36.23 14.71 -14.08
N ALA A 472 36.72 15.57 -14.97
CA ALA A 472 36.87 15.24 -16.39
C ALA A 472 38.04 14.27 -16.65
N ASP A 473 38.13 13.75 -17.88
CA ASP A 473 39.33 13.05 -18.35
C ASP A 473 40.60 13.90 -18.11
N GLY A 474 41.64 13.25 -17.57
CA GLY A 474 42.89 13.91 -17.19
C GLY A 474 42.82 14.89 -15.99
N ASP A 475 41.69 15.01 -15.30
CA ASP A 475 41.58 15.89 -14.12
C ASP A 475 42.43 15.35 -12.95
N THR A 476 43.41 16.16 -12.54
CA THR A 476 44.40 15.87 -11.48
C THR A 476 44.02 16.41 -10.11
N THR A 477 42.84 17.04 -9.96
CA THR A 477 42.29 17.46 -8.66
C THR A 477 41.56 16.32 -7.93
N ARG A 478 41.20 15.27 -8.68
CA ARG A 478 40.77 13.96 -8.17
C ARG A 478 41.86 13.30 -7.36
N GLY A 479 41.53 12.36 -6.47
CA GLY A 479 42.54 11.58 -5.74
C GLY A 479 43.35 10.65 -6.64
N GLU A 480 44.54 10.23 -6.18
CA GLU A 480 45.45 9.40 -6.99
C GLU A 480 44.83 8.05 -7.37
N SER A 481 44.10 7.42 -6.45
CA SER A 481 43.42 6.14 -6.68
C SER A 481 42.34 6.30 -7.75
N VAL A 482 41.51 7.35 -7.63
CA VAL A 482 40.50 7.70 -8.64
C VAL A 482 41.13 8.00 -10.00
N GLN A 483 42.22 8.77 -10.06
CA GLN A 483 42.93 9.05 -11.32
C GLN A 483 43.44 7.77 -12.00
N ARG A 484 44.01 6.83 -11.23
CA ARG A 484 44.50 5.55 -11.74
C ARG A 484 43.37 4.66 -12.25
N MET A 485 42.26 4.55 -11.51
CA MET A 485 41.10 3.76 -11.94
C MET A 485 40.41 4.38 -13.17
N ALA A 486 40.29 5.70 -13.26
CA ALA A 486 39.74 6.39 -14.42
C ALA A 486 40.60 6.21 -15.68
N ALA A 487 41.94 6.27 -15.53
CA ALA A 487 42.86 5.99 -16.62
C ALA A 487 42.76 4.53 -17.11
N LYS A 488 42.59 3.56 -16.20
CA LYS A 488 42.40 2.13 -16.51
C LYS A 488 41.05 1.85 -17.17
N ALA A 489 39.96 2.42 -16.67
CA ALA A 489 38.63 2.33 -17.30
C ALA A 489 38.66 2.78 -18.78
N LYS A 490 39.35 3.89 -19.04
CA LYS A 490 39.60 4.42 -20.39
C LYS A 490 40.54 3.57 -21.25
N GLU A 491 41.61 3.02 -20.66
CA GLU A 491 42.54 2.11 -21.35
C GLU A 491 41.81 0.85 -21.87
N LEU A 492 40.93 0.29 -21.04
CA LEU A 492 40.20 -0.96 -21.32
C LEU A 492 38.88 -0.75 -22.06
N GLY A 493 38.36 0.47 -22.12
CA GLY A 493 37.03 0.80 -22.68
C GLY A 493 35.85 0.35 -21.82
N MET A 494 36.07 0.13 -20.52
CA MET A 494 35.17 -0.54 -19.57
C MET A 494 34.61 0.44 -18.53
N TYR A 495 33.37 0.23 -18.08
CA TYR A 495 32.83 0.91 -16.91
C TYR A 495 33.37 0.26 -15.63
N ILE A 496 33.93 1.03 -14.72
CA ILE A 496 34.41 0.51 -13.42
C ILE A 496 33.75 1.27 -12.28
N VAL A 497 33.10 0.57 -11.36
CA VAL A 497 32.43 1.14 -10.19
C VAL A 497 33.06 0.58 -8.91
N PHE A 498 33.47 1.44 -7.97
CA PHE A 498 34.08 1.00 -6.71
C PHE A 498 33.75 1.93 -5.53
N GLY A 499 33.65 1.35 -4.33
CA GLY A 499 33.35 2.08 -3.11
C GLY A 499 34.57 2.72 -2.44
N LEU A 500 34.40 3.93 -1.91
CA LEU A 500 35.42 4.68 -1.16
C LEU A 500 34.81 5.71 -0.21
N ALA A 501 35.66 6.29 0.65
CA ALA A 501 35.35 7.57 1.28
C ALA A 501 35.65 8.73 0.30
N GLU A 502 34.69 9.63 0.08
CA GLU A 502 34.82 10.77 -0.83
C GLU A 502 34.99 12.09 -0.07
N MET A 503 36.03 12.84 -0.43
CA MET A 503 36.34 14.15 0.13
C MET A 503 35.45 15.22 -0.52
N PRO A 504 34.60 15.95 0.25
CA PRO A 504 33.75 17.01 -0.30
C PRO A 504 34.59 18.15 -0.91
N GLU A 505 34.00 18.94 -1.82
CA GLU A 505 34.73 19.98 -2.55
C GLU A 505 35.48 20.97 -1.65
N GLY A 506 34.86 21.37 -0.54
CA GLY A 506 35.39 22.31 0.45
C GLY A 506 36.29 21.71 1.53
N GLY A 507 36.58 20.40 1.50
CA GLY A 507 37.14 19.66 2.62
C GLY A 507 36.04 18.96 3.46
N PRO A 508 36.40 18.29 4.57
CA PRO A 508 35.45 17.51 5.35
C PRO A 508 34.41 18.39 6.06
N VAL A 509 33.20 17.85 6.23
CA VAL A 509 32.09 18.50 6.94
C VAL A 509 32.32 18.34 8.45
N ASN A 510 32.30 19.42 9.22
CA ASN A 510 32.39 19.32 10.68
C ASN A 510 30.99 19.18 11.30
N ASP A 511 30.72 18.02 11.91
CA ASP A 511 29.48 17.66 12.57
C ASP A 511 29.74 17.38 14.06
N GLY A 512 29.13 18.15 14.95
CA GLY A 512 29.32 18.02 16.41
C GLY A 512 30.77 18.23 16.90
N GLY A 513 31.66 18.79 16.08
CA GLY A 513 33.11 18.87 16.34
C GLY A 513 33.93 17.77 15.66
N THR A 514 33.29 16.74 15.10
CA THR A 514 33.95 15.63 14.37
C THR A 514 33.97 15.94 12.88
N ASN A 515 35.10 15.75 12.20
CA ASN A 515 35.16 15.87 10.74
C ASN A 515 34.59 14.61 10.08
N LYS A 516 33.82 14.78 9.01
CA LYS A 516 33.14 13.71 8.27
C LYS A 516 33.26 13.91 6.75
N VAL A 517 33.11 12.81 6.02
CA VAL A 517 33.22 12.71 4.55
C VAL A 517 32.00 11.94 4.00
N TYR A 518 31.87 11.77 2.68
CA TYR A 518 30.82 10.89 2.15
C TYR A 518 31.33 9.44 2.08
N ASN A 519 30.42 8.47 2.23
CA ASN A 519 30.64 7.12 1.70
C ASN A 519 30.06 7.10 0.28
N SER A 520 30.88 6.73 -0.70
CA SER A 520 30.53 6.92 -2.11
C SER A 520 30.93 5.75 -3.00
N ALA A 521 30.31 5.69 -4.17
CA ALA A 521 30.67 4.82 -5.26
C ALA A 521 31.16 5.69 -6.43
N ALA A 522 32.45 5.64 -6.71
CA ALA A 522 33.02 6.27 -7.89
C ALA A 522 32.64 5.46 -9.14
N VAL A 523 32.16 6.15 -10.17
CA VAL A 523 31.90 5.58 -11.50
C VAL A 523 32.97 6.11 -12.45
N CYS A 524 33.87 5.23 -12.90
CA CYS A 524 34.86 5.52 -13.94
C CYS A 524 34.30 5.13 -15.32
N PHE A 525 34.26 6.08 -16.23
CA PHE A 525 33.69 5.90 -17.57
C PHE A 525 34.74 5.51 -18.62
N PRO A 526 34.36 4.82 -19.71
CA PRO A 526 35.25 4.45 -20.82
C PRO A 526 35.99 5.58 -21.55
N ASP A 527 35.69 6.86 -21.26
CA ASP A 527 36.37 8.03 -21.81
C ASP A 527 37.37 8.70 -20.83
N GLY A 528 37.39 8.28 -19.56
CA GLY A 528 38.27 8.78 -18.50
C GLY A 528 37.66 9.81 -17.55
N HIS A 529 36.41 10.23 -17.74
CA HIS A 529 35.71 11.05 -16.74
C HIS A 529 35.20 10.18 -15.56
N THR A 530 34.90 10.84 -14.44
CA THR A 530 34.34 10.21 -13.25
C THR A 530 33.17 10.98 -12.67
N GLU A 531 32.14 10.24 -12.26
CA GLU A 531 31.03 10.71 -11.45
C GLU A 531 31.04 9.97 -10.09
N SER A 532 30.22 10.43 -9.15
CA SER A 532 30.12 9.84 -7.81
C SER A 532 28.67 9.74 -7.36
N TYR A 533 28.28 8.60 -6.77
CA TYR A 533 27.06 8.50 -5.98
C TYR A 533 27.43 8.53 -4.50
N GLN A 534 26.90 9.52 -3.77
CA GLN A 534 27.08 9.70 -2.34
C GLN A 534 25.92 9.02 -1.60
N LYS A 535 26.24 8.06 -0.73
CA LYS A 535 25.26 7.23 0.00
C LYS A 535 24.33 8.09 0.84
N MET A 536 23.02 7.84 0.72
CA MET A 536 21.99 8.63 1.42
C MET A 536 21.62 8.03 2.78
N HIS A 537 21.62 6.69 2.89
CA HIS A 537 21.13 5.99 4.07
C HIS A 537 22.27 5.16 4.69
N ARG A 538 22.86 5.62 5.80
CA ARG A 538 24.12 5.08 6.37
C ARG A 538 23.89 3.89 7.32
N ALA A 539 24.92 3.28 7.89
CA ALA A 539 24.76 2.15 8.83
C ALA A 539 25.84 2.09 9.93
N GLY A 540 25.42 1.92 11.19
CA GLY A 540 26.33 1.57 12.29
C GLY A 540 27.32 2.69 12.66
N SER A 541 28.62 2.39 12.59
CA SER A 541 29.66 3.41 12.86
C SER A 541 29.66 4.52 11.81
N GLU A 542 29.29 4.22 10.56
CA GLU A 542 29.24 5.19 9.46
C GLU A 542 28.41 6.44 9.80
N GLU A 543 27.14 6.25 10.20
CA GLU A 543 26.20 7.31 10.60
C GLU A 543 26.77 8.16 11.73
N THR A 544 27.37 7.48 12.72
CA THR A 544 27.67 8.03 14.04
C THR A 544 29.05 8.66 14.13
N VAL A 545 30.05 8.19 13.36
CA VAL A 545 31.45 8.57 13.55
C VAL A 545 32.12 9.28 12.36
N TRP A 546 31.99 8.77 11.12
CA TRP A 546 32.84 9.25 10.01
C TRP A 546 32.12 9.77 8.76
N SER A 547 30.83 9.46 8.54
CA SER A 547 30.15 9.82 7.27
C SER A 547 28.91 10.70 7.42
N VAL A 548 28.70 11.58 6.44
CA VAL A 548 27.50 12.39 6.21
C VAL A 548 26.70 11.83 5.02
N PRO A 549 25.36 12.01 4.99
CA PRO A 549 24.54 11.51 3.89
C PRO A 549 24.66 12.40 2.65
N GLY A 550 24.63 11.80 1.47
CA GLY A 550 24.35 12.50 0.20
C GLY A 550 22.86 12.78 0.02
N ASP A 551 22.50 13.66 -0.93
CA ASP A 551 21.12 14.10 -1.21
C ASP A 551 20.67 13.89 -2.68
N THR A 552 21.59 13.50 -3.56
CA THR A 552 21.42 13.56 -5.02
C THR A 552 21.54 12.16 -5.65
N PRO A 553 20.47 11.63 -6.28
CA PRO A 553 20.51 10.38 -7.04
C PRO A 553 21.48 10.45 -8.24
N LEU A 554 22.20 9.36 -8.51
CA LEU A 554 23.05 9.24 -9.69
C LEU A 554 22.43 8.27 -10.71
N MET A 555 22.19 8.75 -11.92
CA MET A 555 21.75 7.95 -13.06
C MET A 555 22.44 8.42 -14.34
N PHE A 556 23.06 7.50 -15.08
CA PHE A 556 23.83 7.80 -16.30
C PHE A 556 23.44 6.90 -17.49
N GLU A 557 23.81 7.33 -18.70
CA GLU A 557 23.60 6.56 -19.93
C GLU A 557 24.82 5.69 -20.29
N MET A 558 24.55 4.48 -20.76
CA MET A 558 25.50 3.49 -21.26
C MET A 558 25.23 3.30 -22.78
N PRO A 559 25.69 4.24 -23.64
CA PRO A 559 25.21 4.39 -25.02
C PRO A 559 25.60 3.26 -25.97
N GLN A 560 26.45 2.32 -25.56
CA GLN A 560 26.89 1.16 -26.32
C GLN A 560 25.73 0.18 -26.54
N TRP A 561 24.89 -0.04 -25.52
CA TRP A 561 23.74 -0.95 -25.58
C TRP A 561 22.44 -0.19 -25.88
N LYS A 562 21.61 -0.77 -26.75
CA LYS A 562 20.41 -0.12 -27.28
C LYS A 562 19.11 -0.88 -27.02
N GLY A 563 18.13 -0.13 -26.53
CA GLY A 563 16.73 -0.55 -26.47
C GLY A 563 16.14 -0.74 -27.86
N LYS A 564 14.98 -1.40 -27.94
CA LYS A 564 14.26 -1.71 -29.20
C LYS A 564 13.88 -0.50 -30.05
N ASP A 565 13.89 0.70 -29.45
CA ASP A 565 13.59 2.00 -30.04
C ASP A 565 14.84 2.85 -30.33
N GLY A 566 16.04 2.36 -29.98
CA GLY A 566 17.31 3.07 -30.13
C GLY A 566 17.71 3.94 -28.93
N SER A 567 16.95 3.91 -27.84
CA SER A 567 17.37 4.50 -26.55
C SER A 567 18.68 3.90 -26.04
N ALA A 568 19.49 4.68 -25.33
CA ALA A 568 20.63 4.17 -24.58
C ALA A 568 20.14 3.47 -23.30
N LEU A 569 20.80 2.37 -22.93
CA LEU A 569 20.68 1.76 -21.60
C LEU A 569 20.97 2.81 -20.51
N LYS A 570 20.19 2.82 -19.43
CA LYS A 570 20.39 3.69 -18.27
C LYS A 570 20.63 2.89 -16.99
N ALA A 571 21.64 3.34 -16.23
CA ALA A 571 22.02 2.76 -14.96
C ALA A 571 21.85 3.77 -13.81
N GLY A 572 21.16 3.38 -12.75
CA GLY A 572 21.13 4.09 -11.46
C GLY A 572 22.09 3.44 -10.46
N VAL A 573 22.63 4.22 -9.52
CA VAL A 573 23.61 3.73 -8.52
C VAL A 573 23.06 3.86 -7.08
N ASN A 574 23.24 2.80 -6.29
CA ASN A 574 22.93 2.73 -4.86
C ASN A 574 24.14 2.17 -4.09
N ILE A 575 24.23 2.40 -2.77
CA ILE A 575 25.22 1.73 -1.91
C ILE A 575 24.53 1.01 -0.76
N CYS A 576 24.75 -0.29 -0.65
CA CYS A 576 24.40 -1.11 0.50
C CYS A 576 22.99 -0.89 1.04
N ARG A 577 22.85 -0.16 2.15
CA ARG A 577 21.58 0.07 2.83
C ARG A 577 20.55 0.80 1.94
N ASP A 578 20.98 1.69 1.03
CA ASP A 578 20.07 2.35 0.08
C ASP A 578 19.25 1.29 -0.69
N GLY A 579 19.95 0.37 -1.36
CA GLY A 579 19.33 -0.74 -2.09
C GLY A 579 18.70 -1.80 -1.18
N HIS A 580 19.20 -2.07 0.02
CA HIS A 580 18.62 -3.11 0.86
C HIS A 580 17.35 -2.68 1.61
N PHE A 581 17.21 -1.40 1.98
CA PHE A 581 16.15 -0.97 2.91
C PHE A 581 15.31 0.22 2.46
N TYR A 582 15.65 0.87 1.33
CA TYR A 582 14.99 2.10 0.87
C TYR A 582 14.48 1.94 -0.57
N PRO A 583 13.35 1.22 -0.76
CA PRO A 583 12.76 0.99 -2.07
C PRO A 583 12.34 2.26 -2.82
N GLU A 584 12.28 3.40 -2.13
CA GLU A 584 11.93 4.72 -2.67
C GLU A 584 12.90 5.18 -3.76
N LEU A 585 14.21 4.94 -3.58
CA LEU A 585 15.24 5.33 -4.56
C LEU A 585 15.29 4.34 -5.75
N GLY A 586 15.12 3.05 -5.48
CA GLY A 586 14.97 2.03 -6.53
C GLY A 586 13.75 2.28 -7.43
N ARG A 587 12.61 2.69 -6.82
CA ARG A 587 11.46 3.19 -7.58
C ARG A 587 11.83 4.39 -8.44
N PHE A 588 12.48 5.39 -7.86
CA PHE A 588 12.75 6.66 -8.54
C PHE A 588 13.59 6.44 -9.79
N TYR A 589 14.67 5.64 -9.72
CA TYR A 589 15.46 5.29 -10.89
C TYR A 589 14.63 4.57 -11.96
N ALA A 590 13.90 3.52 -11.57
CA ALA A 590 13.10 2.75 -12.52
C ALA A 590 12.05 3.60 -13.24
N ALA A 591 11.28 4.41 -12.51
CA ALA A 591 10.27 5.31 -13.06
C ALA A 591 10.88 6.50 -13.83
N SER A 592 12.13 6.88 -13.54
CA SER A 592 12.83 7.96 -14.26
C SER A 592 13.38 7.51 -15.62
N GLY A 593 13.65 6.21 -15.79
CA GLY A 593 14.13 5.63 -17.04
C GLY A 593 15.28 4.62 -16.92
N ALA A 594 15.69 4.19 -15.71
CA ALA A 594 16.78 3.24 -15.55
C ALA A 594 16.34 1.78 -15.71
N GLU A 595 16.96 1.05 -16.65
CA GLU A 595 16.84 -0.41 -16.72
C GLU A 595 17.77 -1.14 -15.76
N LEU A 596 18.86 -0.53 -15.29
CA LEU A 596 19.91 -1.21 -14.53
C LEU A 596 20.16 -0.52 -13.17
N LEU A 597 20.29 -1.32 -12.11
CA LEU A 597 20.71 -0.89 -10.79
C LEU A 597 22.12 -1.42 -10.46
N ILE A 598 23.07 -0.51 -10.25
CA ILE A 598 24.44 -0.86 -9.81
C ILE A 598 24.53 -0.64 -8.30
N HIS A 599 25.03 -1.63 -7.56
CA HIS A 599 24.88 -1.68 -6.10
C HIS A 599 26.07 -2.30 -5.35
N PRO A 600 27.19 -1.58 -5.18
CA PRO A 600 28.24 -1.93 -4.21
C PRO A 600 27.66 -2.07 -2.79
N THR A 601 28.10 -3.09 -2.03
CA THR A 601 27.59 -3.34 -0.67
C THR A 601 28.59 -4.04 0.25
N ALA A 602 28.50 -3.74 1.54
CA ALA A 602 29.17 -4.46 2.62
C ALA A 602 28.11 -5.02 3.59
N THR A 603 27.45 -6.12 3.23
CA THR A 603 26.41 -6.73 4.06
C THR A 603 26.85 -8.08 4.64
N THR A 604 26.88 -8.18 5.97
CA THR A 604 27.00 -9.45 6.72
C THR A 604 25.65 -10.13 6.92
N GLY A 605 25.65 -11.44 7.13
CA GLY A 605 24.45 -12.22 7.49
C GLY A 605 23.97 -13.14 6.37
N ASN A 606 22.71 -13.59 6.45
CA ASN A 606 22.14 -14.51 5.47
C ASN A 606 21.96 -13.81 4.11
N ALA A 607 22.51 -14.40 3.06
CA ALA A 607 22.43 -13.93 1.69
C ALA A 607 20.98 -13.71 1.21
N TRP A 608 20.06 -14.58 1.66
CA TRP A 608 18.61 -14.50 1.44
C TRP A 608 18.03 -13.08 1.59
N TYR A 609 18.50 -12.31 2.58
CA TYR A 609 18.04 -10.93 2.76
C TYR A 609 18.30 -10.08 1.50
N ARG A 610 19.51 -10.15 0.91
CA ARG A 610 19.85 -9.41 -0.32
C ARG A 610 19.06 -9.92 -1.51
N GLU A 611 18.96 -11.23 -1.70
CA GLU A 611 18.18 -11.81 -2.81
C GLU A 611 16.74 -11.34 -2.78
N SER A 612 16.05 -11.43 -1.64
CA SER A 612 14.66 -11.02 -1.56
C SER A 612 14.48 -9.51 -1.75
N ARG A 613 15.37 -8.69 -1.20
CA ARG A 613 15.25 -7.22 -1.31
C ARG A 613 15.58 -6.73 -2.71
N ILE A 614 16.73 -7.12 -3.28
CA ILE A 614 17.15 -6.71 -4.62
C ILE A 614 16.30 -7.38 -5.70
N GLY A 615 16.03 -8.68 -5.56
CA GLY A 615 15.11 -9.41 -6.44
C GLY A 615 13.71 -8.80 -6.47
N SER A 616 13.23 -8.23 -5.34
CA SER A 616 11.94 -7.53 -5.30
C SER A 616 11.88 -6.31 -6.24
N TYR A 617 12.98 -5.60 -6.48
CA TYR A 617 13.02 -4.55 -7.52
C TYR A 617 12.87 -5.15 -8.91
N THR A 618 13.61 -6.23 -9.18
CA THR A 618 13.72 -6.79 -10.53
C THR A 618 12.46 -7.49 -11.06
N ASP A 619 11.49 -7.80 -10.19
CA ASP A 619 10.12 -8.23 -10.58
C ASP A 619 9.07 -7.10 -10.49
N ARG A 620 9.32 -6.03 -9.72
CA ARG A 620 8.33 -4.95 -9.48
C ARG A 620 8.48 -3.79 -10.45
N ASP A 621 9.72 -3.38 -10.57
CA ASP A 621 10.17 -2.16 -11.22
C ASP A 621 10.78 -2.47 -12.58
N SER A 622 10.97 -3.77 -12.87
CA SER A 622 11.61 -4.31 -14.08
C SER A 622 13.01 -3.77 -14.31
N MET A 623 13.77 -3.50 -13.24
CA MET A 623 15.21 -3.26 -13.34
C MET A 623 15.98 -4.58 -13.36
N ALA A 624 17.05 -4.64 -14.13
CA ALA A 624 18.17 -5.52 -13.87
C ALA A 624 19.00 -4.97 -12.69
N ALA A 625 19.83 -5.79 -12.06
CA ALA A 625 20.69 -5.38 -10.95
C ALA A 625 22.07 -6.04 -11.00
N VAL A 626 23.10 -5.33 -10.58
CA VAL A 626 24.48 -5.83 -10.40
C VAL A 626 24.94 -5.37 -9.02
N THR A 627 25.00 -6.29 -8.05
CA THR A 627 25.41 -5.99 -6.68
C THR A 627 26.66 -6.76 -6.29
N ALA A 628 27.69 -6.03 -5.86
CA ALA A 628 28.99 -6.59 -5.44
C ALA A 628 29.12 -6.48 -3.92
N ASN A 629 29.20 -7.61 -3.23
CA ASN A 629 29.37 -7.68 -1.78
C ASN A 629 30.84 -7.88 -1.41
N ILE A 630 31.30 -7.27 -0.30
CA ILE A 630 32.62 -7.65 0.28
C ILE A 630 32.63 -9.16 0.50
N TRP A 631 33.75 -9.82 0.21
CA TRP A 631 33.92 -11.25 0.44
C TRP A 631 35.26 -11.55 1.12
N GLY A 632 35.18 -12.15 2.31
CA GLY A 632 36.33 -12.44 3.16
C GLY A 632 36.40 -11.58 4.43
N PRO A 633 37.59 -11.43 5.03
CA PRO A 633 37.82 -10.57 6.18
C PRO A 633 37.98 -9.09 5.79
N ASP A 634 37.42 -8.19 6.57
CA ASP A 634 37.71 -6.75 6.54
C ASP A 634 38.24 -6.33 7.92
N GLY A 635 38.66 -5.08 8.08
CA GLY A 635 39.21 -4.56 9.33
C GLY A 635 40.66 -5.00 9.59
N TYR A 636 41.20 -4.60 10.74
CA TYR A 636 42.57 -4.93 11.10
C TYR A 636 42.71 -6.39 11.60
N PRO A 637 43.78 -7.10 11.23
CA PRO A 637 44.01 -8.49 11.63
C PRO A 637 44.37 -8.62 13.12
N LEU A 638 43.94 -9.73 13.73
CA LEU A 638 44.09 -10.07 15.15
C LEU A 638 44.86 -11.37 15.35
N ASP A 639 45.59 -11.47 16.47
CA ASP A 639 46.27 -12.67 16.93
C ASP A 639 45.36 -13.65 17.71
N ALA A 640 45.92 -14.78 18.14
CA ALA A 640 45.19 -15.82 18.89
C ALA A 640 44.76 -15.39 20.31
N GLU A 641 45.30 -14.29 20.84
CA GLU A 641 44.90 -13.64 22.09
C GLU A 641 43.97 -12.42 21.85
N GLY A 642 43.52 -12.22 20.61
CA GLY A 642 42.62 -11.13 20.22
C GLY A 642 43.27 -9.74 20.20
N GLN A 643 44.61 -9.66 20.17
CA GLN A 643 45.34 -8.40 20.08
C GLN A 643 45.61 -8.04 18.60
N PRO A 644 45.74 -6.75 18.24
CA PRO A 644 46.13 -6.34 16.89
C PRO A 644 47.46 -6.95 16.44
N ILE A 645 47.52 -7.41 15.19
CA ILE A 645 48.75 -7.94 14.59
C ILE A 645 49.77 -6.82 14.34
N TYR A 646 49.30 -5.61 14.05
CA TYR A 646 50.11 -4.40 13.84
C TYR A 646 49.81 -3.36 14.92
N SER A 647 50.87 -2.79 15.48
CA SER A 647 50.85 -1.74 16.50
C SER A 647 51.87 -0.64 16.21
N VAL A 648 51.87 0.45 16.99
CA VAL A 648 52.91 1.50 16.92
C VAL A 648 53.72 1.54 18.21
N ASN A 649 55.04 1.44 18.07
CA ASN A 649 55.96 1.42 19.21
C ASN A 649 56.20 2.82 19.83
N ASP A 650 56.87 2.88 20.99
CA ASP A 650 57.26 4.13 21.68
C ASP A 650 58.07 5.13 20.81
N ALA A 651 58.61 4.70 19.67
CA ALA A 651 59.36 5.53 18.72
C ALA A 651 58.51 6.03 17.53
N GLY A 652 57.22 5.66 17.46
CA GLY A 652 56.32 6.02 16.36
C GLY A 652 56.44 5.12 15.12
N GLU A 653 57.08 3.96 15.24
CA GLU A 653 57.27 3.00 14.15
C GLU A 653 56.19 1.92 14.18
N THR A 654 55.62 1.59 13.01
CA THR A 654 54.72 0.44 12.87
C THR A 654 55.51 -0.87 13.02
N VAL A 655 55.05 -1.73 13.92
CA VAL A 655 55.64 -3.04 14.19
C VAL A 655 54.60 -4.15 14.03
N SER A 656 55.08 -5.36 13.74
CA SER A 656 54.28 -6.59 13.76
C SER A 656 54.48 -7.30 15.09
N SER A 657 53.45 -8.01 15.55
CA SER A 657 53.55 -8.96 16.67
C SER A 657 54.30 -10.27 16.31
N ASP A 658 54.60 -10.48 15.02
CA ASP A 658 55.17 -11.71 14.41
C ASP A 658 54.34 -12.99 14.67
N LYS A 659 53.10 -12.85 15.14
CA LYS A 659 52.15 -13.96 15.34
C LYS A 659 51.37 -14.27 14.06
N PRO A 660 50.86 -15.51 13.89
CA PRO A 660 49.87 -15.80 12.88
C PRO A 660 48.57 -15.03 13.12
N VAL A 661 47.93 -14.56 12.03
CA VAL A 661 46.57 -14.03 12.08
C VAL A 661 45.61 -15.17 12.48
N ALA A 662 44.80 -14.94 13.51
CA ALA A 662 43.78 -15.87 14.00
C ALA A 662 42.35 -15.34 13.85
N GLY A 663 42.20 -14.05 13.54
CA GLY A 663 40.92 -13.38 13.30
C GLY A 663 41.13 -11.97 12.77
N TYR A 664 40.04 -11.19 12.67
CA TYR A 664 40.05 -9.79 12.26
C TYR A 664 39.02 -9.01 13.09
N SER A 665 39.19 -7.69 13.18
CA SER A 665 38.17 -6.79 13.71
C SER A 665 36.99 -6.67 12.74
N TYR A 666 35.77 -6.74 13.27
CA TYR A 666 34.53 -6.49 12.53
C TYR A 666 33.72 -5.36 13.17
N ALA A 667 34.41 -4.34 13.70
CA ALA A 667 33.87 -3.38 14.67
C ALA A 667 32.84 -2.38 14.11
N GLY A 668 32.63 -2.35 12.79
CA GLY A 668 31.49 -1.68 12.13
C GLY A 668 30.30 -2.59 11.78
N VAL A 669 30.47 -3.92 11.70
CA VAL A 669 29.49 -4.83 11.04
C VAL A 669 29.08 -6.08 11.82
N GLY A 670 29.80 -6.48 12.86
CA GLY A 670 29.32 -7.55 13.75
C GLY A 670 30.41 -8.41 14.39
N ARG A 671 30.37 -9.72 14.12
CA ARG A 671 31.27 -10.74 14.71
C ARG A 671 31.74 -11.80 13.73
N ASN A 672 31.21 -11.79 12.50
CA ASN A 672 31.47 -12.80 11.48
C ASN A 672 32.09 -12.10 10.25
N PRO A 673 32.98 -12.76 9.50
CA PRO A 673 33.47 -12.23 8.21
C PRO A 673 32.34 -12.08 7.18
N PHE A 674 32.64 -11.37 6.09
CA PHE A 674 31.71 -11.23 4.97
C PHE A 674 31.69 -12.52 4.13
N HIS A 675 30.87 -13.50 4.54
CA HIS A 675 30.69 -14.80 3.88
C HIS A 675 29.50 -14.84 2.91
N SER A 676 29.18 -13.74 2.23
CA SER A 676 27.95 -13.69 1.46
C SER A 676 28.03 -12.86 0.18
N THR A 677 27.02 -13.08 -0.64
CA THR A 677 27.06 -13.12 -2.09
C THR A 677 26.77 -11.82 -2.81
N SER A 678 27.54 -11.61 -3.87
CA SER A 678 27.20 -10.74 -5.00
C SER A 678 26.13 -11.38 -5.88
N LEU A 679 25.41 -10.59 -6.70
CA LEU A 679 24.34 -11.05 -7.59
C LEU A 679 24.37 -10.26 -8.92
N VAL A 680 24.05 -10.92 -10.04
CA VAL A 680 23.85 -10.28 -11.37
C VAL A 680 22.48 -10.69 -11.91
N ILE A 681 21.47 -9.83 -11.84
CA ILE A 681 20.06 -10.19 -12.05
C ILE A 681 19.56 -9.47 -13.31
N THR A 682 19.09 -10.19 -14.33
CA THR A 682 18.62 -9.55 -15.58
C THR A 682 17.13 -9.22 -15.59
N ALA A 683 16.33 -10.12 -15.03
CA ALA A 683 14.90 -10.00 -14.77
C ALA A 683 14.51 -11.23 -13.95
N TRP A 684 13.61 -11.09 -12.98
CA TRP A 684 13.31 -12.23 -12.10
C TRP A 684 12.39 -13.28 -12.73
N ASN A 685 11.20 -12.82 -13.13
CA ASN A 685 10.11 -13.63 -13.65
C ASN A 685 9.52 -12.93 -14.88
N ARG A 686 9.12 -13.71 -15.88
CA ARG A 686 8.22 -13.24 -16.95
C ARG A 686 6.76 -13.53 -16.57
N LYS A 687 5.80 -12.95 -17.29
CA LYS A 687 4.35 -13.15 -17.00
C LYS A 687 3.87 -14.59 -17.21
N ASP A 688 4.61 -15.38 -17.97
CA ASP A 688 4.38 -16.81 -18.23
C ASP A 688 4.85 -17.73 -17.09
N GLY A 689 5.40 -17.18 -16.01
CA GLY A 689 5.95 -17.99 -14.90
C GLY A 689 7.28 -18.66 -15.21
N THR A 690 7.96 -18.31 -16.31
CA THR A 690 9.28 -18.88 -16.61
C THR A 690 10.32 -18.45 -15.57
N ARG A 691 11.14 -19.44 -15.16
CA ARG A 691 12.11 -19.35 -14.06
C ARG A 691 13.22 -18.34 -14.35
N PHE A 692 13.84 -17.81 -13.30
CA PHE A 692 15.05 -17.01 -13.38
C PHE A 692 16.14 -17.70 -14.23
N ASN A 693 16.77 -16.95 -15.14
CA ASN A 693 17.70 -17.50 -16.12
C ASN A 693 19.16 -17.36 -15.69
N TYR A 694 19.70 -18.42 -15.06
CA TYR A 694 21.09 -18.52 -14.59
C TYR A 694 22.18 -18.46 -15.70
N LEU A 695 21.80 -18.43 -16.98
CA LEU A 695 22.71 -18.17 -18.11
C LEU A 695 22.95 -16.68 -18.37
N THR A 696 21.98 -15.81 -18.05
CA THR A 696 22.07 -14.36 -18.29
C THR A 696 22.18 -13.56 -16.99
N GLY A 697 21.73 -14.14 -15.88
CA GLY A 697 22.00 -13.67 -14.53
C GLY A 697 22.55 -14.77 -13.62
N SER A 698 22.76 -14.46 -12.35
CA SER A 698 23.19 -15.37 -11.30
C SER A 698 22.86 -14.86 -9.90
N ALA A 699 22.81 -15.81 -8.97
CA ALA A 699 22.71 -15.56 -7.54
C ALA A 699 23.44 -16.69 -6.78
N LEU A 700 24.37 -16.28 -5.91
CA LEU A 700 25.11 -17.03 -4.88
C LEU A 700 26.27 -17.99 -5.24
N ASP A 701 27.30 -17.95 -4.38
CA ASP A 701 27.74 -19.08 -3.54
C ASP A 701 27.96 -18.64 -2.08
N THR A 702 27.41 -19.37 -1.09
CA THR A 702 27.49 -19.07 0.35
C THR A 702 28.63 -19.81 1.07
N SER A 703 29.79 -19.85 0.41
CA SER A 703 31.07 -20.36 0.90
C SER A 703 31.00 -21.74 1.59
N ASP A 704 31.22 -22.79 0.80
CA ASP A 704 32.59 -23.32 0.79
C ASP A 704 32.91 -24.17 -0.46
N THR A 705 33.49 -23.51 -1.46
CA THR A 705 34.46 -24.03 -2.46
C THR A 705 33.95 -24.71 -3.74
N GLY A 706 32.64 -24.63 -4.02
CA GLY A 706 32.13 -24.32 -5.36
C GLY A 706 31.93 -25.42 -6.42
N ALA A 707 30.88 -25.23 -7.24
CA ALA A 707 30.73 -25.75 -8.61
C ALA A 707 29.69 -24.89 -9.35
N GLY A 708 29.86 -24.63 -10.66
CA GLY A 708 28.97 -23.71 -11.38
C GLY A 708 27.53 -24.24 -11.40
N ALA A 709 26.56 -23.42 -10.97
CA ALA A 709 25.16 -23.85 -10.85
C ALA A 709 24.62 -24.35 -12.20
N ASP A 710 24.25 -25.63 -12.25
CA ASP A 710 23.75 -26.27 -13.47
C ASP A 710 22.21 -26.30 -13.56
N LEU A 711 21.70 -26.79 -14.69
CA LEU A 711 20.27 -26.89 -14.98
C LEU A 711 19.55 -28.03 -14.20
N ALA A 712 20.26 -28.82 -13.40
CA ALA A 712 19.70 -29.86 -12.55
C ALA A 712 19.59 -29.40 -11.08
N ALA A 713 20.59 -28.67 -10.58
CA ALA A 713 20.58 -28.09 -9.23
C ALA A 713 19.50 -27.02 -9.03
N THR A 714 18.97 -26.45 -10.12
CA THR A 714 18.05 -25.30 -10.15
C THR A 714 16.56 -25.68 -10.29
N GLN A 715 16.18 -26.90 -9.90
CA GLN A 715 14.80 -27.41 -10.10
C GLN A 715 13.83 -27.10 -8.96
N ASP A 716 14.32 -26.99 -7.71
CA ASP A 716 13.48 -26.84 -6.52
C ASP A 716 13.69 -25.54 -5.76
N TRP A 717 13.41 -24.43 -6.48
CA TRP A 717 13.13 -23.08 -5.95
C TRP A 717 14.28 -22.32 -5.28
N THR A 718 15.12 -23.01 -4.51
CA THR A 718 16.34 -22.45 -3.95
C THR A 718 17.27 -22.06 -5.09
N PHE A 719 17.91 -20.92 -4.94
CA PHE A 719 19.19 -20.72 -5.59
C PHE A 719 20.13 -21.85 -5.18
N ALA A 720 20.71 -22.55 -6.15
CA ALA A 720 21.80 -23.45 -5.88
C ALA A 720 23.05 -22.63 -5.48
N GLN A 721 23.88 -23.17 -4.57
CA GLN A 721 25.24 -22.67 -4.40
C GLN A 721 25.99 -22.79 -5.73
N GLY A 722 26.54 -21.68 -6.22
CA GLY A 722 27.29 -21.59 -7.46
C GLY A 722 28.78 -21.92 -7.31
N ALA A 723 29.57 -21.44 -8.27
CA ALA A 723 31.02 -21.58 -8.22
C ALA A 723 31.66 -20.36 -7.58
N VAL A 724 32.69 -20.62 -6.77
CA VAL A 724 33.87 -19.76 -6.72
C VAL A 724 34.52 -19.79 -8.11
N ASP A 725 34.45 -18.69 -8.86
CA ASP A 725 35.37 -18.46 -9.99
C ASP A 725 36.81 -18.38 -9.42
N SER A 726 37.80 -18.99 -10.08
CA SER A 726 39.17 -19.05 -9.56
C SER A 726 39.81 -17.69 -9.31
N ASP A 727 39.26 -16.67 -9.96
CA ASP A 727 39.75 -15.30 -9.96
C ASP A 727 38.81 -14.39 -9.13
N ASN A 728 37.90 -14.99 -8.35
CA ASN A 728 36.82 -14.39 -7.54
C ASN A 728 35.89 -13.41 -8.29
N LEU A 729 35.93 -13.44 -9.63
CA LEU A 729 35.25 -12.51 -10.51
C LEU A 729 34.04 -13.19 -11.17
N GLU A 730 32.86 -13.03 -10.58
CA GLU A 730 31.64 -13.60 -11.14
C GLU A 730 31.04 -12.66 -12.19
N TYR A 731 30.68 -13.17 -13.37
CA TYR A 731 30.18 -12.34 -14.48
C TYR A 731 29.11 -13.03 -15.33
N ARG A 732 28.22 -12.25 -15.97
CA ARG A 732 27.20 -12.72 -16.93
C ARG A 732 26.91 -11.65 -17.99
N THR A 733 26.61 -12.09 -19.22
CA THR A 733 26.08 -11.21 -20.28
C THR A 733 24.59 -10.97 -20.08
N MET A 734 24.22 -9.71 -19.83
CA MET A 734 22.89 -9.35 -19.36
C MET A 734 21.85 -9.30 -20.49
N ASN A 735 20.73 -10.01 -20.32
CA ASN A 735 19.61 -10.01 -21.25
C ASN A 735 18.48 -9.11 -20.73
N LEU A 736 18.47 -7.86 -21.20
CA LEU A 736 17.57 -6.80 -20.71
C LEU A 736 16.19 -6.80 -21.40
N SER A 737 15.80 -7.91 -22.05
CA SER A 737 14.57 -7.99 -22.87
C SER A 737 13.26 -7.84 -22.10
N ALA A 738 13.29 -8.02 -20.78
CA ALA A 738 12.15 -7.79 -19.89
C ALA A 738 12.26 -6.48 -19.09
N ALA A 739 13.34 -5.69 -19.28
CA ALA A 739 13.60 -4.51 -18.47
C ALA A 739 12.78 -3.27 -18.89
N GLY A 740 12.61 -2.35 -17.94
CA GLY A 740 11.95 -1.06 -18.09
C GLY A 740 10.54 -0.99 -17.48
N PHE A 741 10.20 0.18 -16.97
CA PHE A 741 9.11 0.39 -16.00
C PHE A 741 7.72 0.02 -16.55
N GLY A 742 7.07 -0.97 -15.93
CA GLY A 742 5.83 -1.56 -16.42
C GLY A 742 4.52 -1.13 -15.73
N ILE A 743 4.58 -0.45 -14.59
CA ILE A 743 3.40 -0.19 -13.74
C ILE A 743 2.50 0.89 -14.37
N THR A 744 1.20 0.59 -14.49
CA THR A 744 0.20 1.45 -15.18
C THR A 744 -0.64 2.31 -14.25
N ASN A 745 -0.67 1.99 -12.96
CA ASN A 745 -1.49 2.60 -11.91
C ASN A 745 -0.63 3.24 -10.79
N PHE A 746 0.64 3.51 -11.08
CA PHE A 746 1.57 4.18 -10.17
C PHE A 746 1.10 5.62 -9.93
N GLN A 747 0.94 6.02 -8.66
CA GLN A 747 0.44 7.34 -8.24
C GLN A 747 1.55 8.23 -7.62
N PRO A 748 2.54 8.73 -8.39
CA PRO A 748 3.66 9.49 -7.83
C PRO A 748 3.20 10.75 -7.07
N ARG A 749 2.13 11.44 -7.50
CA ARG A 749 1.63 12.62 -6.80
C ARG A 749 1.05 12.29 -5.42
N LEU A 750 0.41 11.13 -5.27
CA LEU A 750 -0.11 10.66 -3.99
C LEU A 750 1.05 10.32 -3.04
N PHE A 751 2.01 9.53 -3.52
CA PHE A 751 3.17 9.13 -2.73
C PHE A 751 4.04 10.34 -2.34
N SER A 752 4.22 11.32 -3.24
CA SER A 752 4.88 12.59 -2.93
C SER A 752 4.19 13.36 -1.79
N LYS A 753 2.84 13.47 -1.81
CA LYS A 753 2.06 14.07 -0.71
C LYS A 753 2.13 13.27 0.60
N MET A 754 2.14 11.94 0.51
CA MET A 754 2.33 11.05 1.66
C MET A 754 3.70 11.27 2.32
N TYR A 755 4.77 11.39 1.53
CA TYR A 755 6.11 11.68 2.02
C TYR A 755 6.27 13.12 2.50
N ASP A 756 5.68 14.13 1.86
CA ASP A 756 5.65 15.52 2.34
C ASP A 756 5.01 15.62 3.75
N ALA A 757 3.90 14.91 3.97
CA ALA A 757 3.25 14.82 5.27
C ALA A 757 4.09 14.07 6.33
N LEU A 758 4.99 13.17 5.92
CA LEU A 758 5.98 12.55 6.82
C LEU A 758 7.12 13.52 7.13
N ALA A 759 7.65 14.22 6.12
CA ALA A 759 8.72 15.20 6.26
C ALA A 759 8.33 16.34 7.21
N GLN A 760 7.14 16.91 7.05
CA GLN A 760 6.55 17.89 7.99
C GLN A 760 6.49 17.42 9.45
N ARG A 761 6.45 16.10 9.71
CA ARG A 761 6.44 15.52 11.06
C ARG A 761 7.83 15.15 11.57
N MET A 762 8.74 14.76 10.68
CA MET A 762 9.97 14.01 11.02
C MET A 762 11.26 14.81 10.80
N VAL A 763 11.26 15.75 9.86
CA VAL A 763 12.44 16.54 9.49
C VAL A 763 12.34 17.92 10.14
N PRO A 764 13.26 18.31 11.06
CA PRO A 764 13.24 19.61 11.70
C PRO A 764 13.31 20.76 10.67
N GLU A 765 12.55 21.83 10.93
CA GLU A 765 12.51 23.05 10.10
C GLU A 765 12.06 22.86 8.63
N TYR A 766 11.60 21.66 8.26
CA TYR A 766 11.11 21.36 6.91
C TYR A 766 9.87 22.20 6.53
N ALA A 767 9.91 22.80 5.35
CA ALA A 767 8.80 23.54 4.77
C ALA A 767 8.02 22.64 3.79
N ALA A 768 6.72 22.49 4.03
CA ALA A 768 5.81 21.68 3.21
C ALA A 768 5.89 22.04 1.72
N MET A 769 6.08 21.04 0.86
CA MET A 769 5.96 21.19 -0.60
C MET A 769 4.52 21.48 -1.01
N TYR A 770 3.55 20.88 -0.32
CA TYR A 770 2.14 21.05 -0.61
C TYR A 770 1.46 21.89 0.47
N THR A 771 0.58 22.80 0.04
CA THR A 771 -0.40 23.38 0.96
C THR A 771 -1.23 22.25 1.54
N ALA A 772 -1.23 22.10 2.87
CA ALA A 772 -2.15 21.21 3.55
C ALA A 772 -3.59 21.46 3.02
N PRO A 773 -4.39 20.42 2.74
CA PRO A 773 -5.72 20.61 2.17
C PRO A 773 -6.54 21.60 2.99
N SER A 774 -6.94 22.70 2.37
CA SER A 774 -7.87 23.64 2.99
C SER A 774 -9.15 22.89 3.34
N ALA A 775 -9.67 23.07 4.56
CA ALA A 775 -10.89 22.43 4.99
C ALA A 775 -12.03 22.72 3.99
N LEU A 776 -12.50 21.66 3.32
CA LEU A 776 -13.54 21.59 2.29
C LEU A 776 -13.64 22.82 1.38
N ASP A 777 -13.31 22.67 0.09
CA ASP A 777 -13.97 23.53 -0.90
C ASP A 777 -15.46 23.20 -0.90
N ALA A 778 -16.24 24.06 -0.22
CA ALA A 778 -17.69 23.93 -0.13
C ALA A 778 -18.39 24.00 -1.49
N SER A 779 -17.69 24.41 -2.57
CA SER A 779 -18.18 24.29 -3.94
C SER A 779 -18.56 22.85 -4.30
N ALA A 780 -17.91 21.83 -3.71
CA ALA A 780 -18.23 20.42 -3.94
C ALA A 780 -19.62 20.01 -3.43
N LEU A 781 -20.15 20.67 -2.39
CA LEU A 781 -21.51 20.44 -1.87
C LEU A 781 -22.54 21.35 -2.56
N GLN A 782 -22.09 22.38 -3.29
CA GLN A 782 -22.96 23.39 -3.87
C GLN A 782 -23.95 22.83 -4.91
N PRO A 783 -23.61 21.87 -5.80
CA PRO A 783 -24.57 21.28 -6.73
C PRO A 783 -25.77 20.61 -6.02
N SER A 784 -25.51 19.76 -5.04
CA SER A 784 -26.54 19.04 -4.27
C SER A 784 -27.40 20.01 -3.45
N ILE A 785 -26.78 21.03 -2.85
CA ILE A 785 -27.47 22.12 -2.14
C ILE A 785 -28.36 22.93 -3.09
N ASP A 786 -27.85 23.30 -4.27
CA ASP A 786 -28.59 24.07 -5.29
C ASP A 786 -29.69 23.23 -5.95
N GLN A 787 -29.51 21.91 -6.05
CA GLN A 787 -30.51 20.95 -6.55
C GLN A 787 -31.64 20.77 -5.54
N ALA A 788 -31.32 20.57 -4.26
CA ALA A 788 -32.31 20.54 -3.17
C ALA A 788 -33.04 21.88 -3.04
N ALA A 789 -32.32 23.00 -3.07
CA ALA A 789 -32.92 24.34 -3.06
C ALA A 789 -33.80 24.60 -4.31
N SER A 790 -33.39 24.09 -5.47
CA SER A 790 -34.18 24.15 -6.70
C SER A 790 -35.46 23.32 -6.62
N ALA A 791 -35.42 22.13 -6.02
CA ALA A 791 -36.62 21.31 -5.79
C ALA A 791 -37.59 22.03 -4.82
N LEU A 792 -37.06 22.51 -3.68
CA LEU A 792 -37.82 23.23 -2.65
C LEU A 792 -38.41 24.57 -3.12
N THR A 793 -37.87 25.18 -4.18
CA THR A 793 -38.38 26.46 -4.72
C THR A 793 -39.31 26.32 -5.93
N LYS A 794 -39.38 25.15 -6.57
CA LYS A 794 -40.14 24.96 -7.82
C LYS A 794 -41.62 24.61 -7.63
N THR A 795 -42.08 24.18 -6.45
CA THR A 795 -43.46 23.68 -6.28
C THR A 795 -44.16 24.11 -4.97
N ASP A 796 -45.41 24.58 -5.08
CA ASP A 796 -46.40 24.63 -3.98
C ASP A 796 -47.08 23.25 -3.74
N THR A 797 -46.64 22.20 -4.47
CA THR A 797 -47.27 20.88 -4.67
C THR A 797 -46.20 19.81 -4.94
N TYR A 798 -45.82 18.99 -3.96
CA TYR A 798 -44.87 17.89 -4.21
C TYR A 798 -45.49 16.77 -5.06
N THR A 799 -44.80 16.36 -6.11
CA THR A 799 -45.06 15.18 -6.97
C THR A 799 -44.13 14.02 -6.61
N ALA A 800 -44.41 12.81 -7.12
CA ALA A 800 -43.51 11.65 -6.95
C ALA A 800 -42.09 11.94 -7.48
N GLU A 801 -41.98 12.49 -8.68
CA GLU A 801 -40.72 12.95 -9.31
C GLU A 801 -39.96 13.98 -8.43
N SER A 802 -40.67 14.93 -7.81
CA SER A 802 -40.03 15.87 -6.88
C SER A 802 -39.62 15.23 -5.55
N LEU A 803 -40.32 14.18 -5.13
CA LEU A 803 -39.98 13.40 -3.93
C LEU A 803 -38.75 12.52 -4.21
N GLU A 804 -38.67 11.92 -5.39
CA GLU A 804 -37.53 11.14 -5.89
C GLU A 804 -36.26 12.00 -5.99
N VAL A 805 -36.35 13.22 -6.55
CA VAL A 805 -35.23 14.18 -6.55
C VAL A 805 -34.84 14.63 -5.15
N LEU A 806 -35.79 14.81 -4.23
CA LEU A 806 -35.49 15.15 -2.82
C LEU A 806 -34.92 13.96 -2.04
N THR A 807 -35.36 12.73 -2.31
CA THR A 807 -34.84 11.49 -1.73
C THR A 807 -33.43 11.23 -2.25
N SER A 808 -33.18 11.34 -3.55
CA SER A 808 -31.84 11.16 -4.13
C SER A 808 -30.86 12.23 -3.62
N ALA A 809 -31.24 13.50 -3.55
CA ALA A 809 -30.40 14.55 -2.94
C ALA A 809 -30.23 14.38 -1.41
N TYR A 810 -31.19 13.74 -0.73
CA TYR A 810 -31.08 13.37 0.68
C TYR A 810 -30.17 12.16 0.88
N GLU A 811 -30.23 11.15 0.02
CA GLU A 811 -29.36 9.97 0.01
C GLU A 811 -27.93 10.34 -0.38
N GLU A 812 -27.75 11.27 -1.31
CA GLU A 812 -26.46 11.89 -1.60
C GLU A 812 -25.93 12.66 -0.37
N ALA A 813 -26.73 13.55 0.23
CA ALA A 813 -26.35 14.25 1.45
C ALA A 813 -26.11 13.33 2.67
N LEU A 814 -26.81 12.20 2.77
CA LEU A 814 -26.57 11.14 3.76
C LEU A 814 -25.25 10.42 3.48
N SER A 815 -25.01 10.01 2.24
CA SER A 815 -23.76 9.35 1.85
C SER A 815 -22.55 10.27 2.03
N LEU A 816 -22.73 11.59 1.91
CA LEU A 816 -21.74 12.61 2.25
C LEU A 816 -21.62 12.84 3.77
N ARG A 817 -22.72 12.80 4.54
CA ARG A 817 -22.71 12.80 6.03
C ARG A 817 -21.97 11.59 6.59
N ASP A 818 -22.09 10.46 5.90
CA ASP A 818 -21.51 9.18 6.28
C ASP A 818 -20.18 8.89 5.53
N ASN A 819 -19.71 9.86 4.71
CA ASN A 819 -18.45 9.79 3.97
C ASN A 819 -17.26 9.99 4.91
N THR A 820 -16.50 8.92 5.11
CA THR A 820 -15.32 8.86 5.99
C THR A 820 -14.08 9.64 5.51
N THR A 821 -14.26 10.73 4.73
CA THR A 821 -13.18 11.68 4.38
C THR A 821 -13.37 13.08 4.99
N PHE A 822 -14.57 13.40 5.49
CA PHE A 822 -14.98 14.64 6.18
C PHE A 822 -14.23 15.04 7.47
N GLY A 823 -12.92 15.33 7.42
CA GLY A 823 -12.02 15.77 8.50
C GLY A 823 -12.61 16.49 9.73
N SER A 824 -11.98 16.29 10.91
CA SER A 824 -12.43 16.68 12.28
C SER A 824 -13.21 17.99 12.54
N GLN A 825 -13.12 19.01 11.69
CA GLN A 825 -13.88 20.27 11.83
C GLN A 825 -15.17 20.29 10.99
N GLN A 826 -15.32 19.34 10.08
CA GLN A 826 -16.33 19.31 9.03
C GLN A 826 -17.48 18.37 9.40
N GLN A 827 -17.21 17.17 9.94
CA GLN A 827 -18.28 16.23 10.33
C GLN A 827 -19.32 16.84 11.28
N PRO A 828 -18.97 17.61 12.34
CA PRO A 828 -19.99 18.26 13.18
C PRO A 828 -20.92 19.20 12.40
N LEU A 829 -20.43 19.83 11.32
CA LEU A 829 -21.23 20.69 10.46
C LEU A 829 -22.14 19.88 9.53
N VAL A 830 -21.66 18.78 8.96
CA VAL A 830 -22.47 17.91 8.08
C VAL A 830 -23.49 17.11 8.89
N THR A 831 -23.14 16.63 10.08
CA THR A 831 -24.09 16.05 11.04
C THR A 831 -25.15 17.05 11.45
N ALA A 832 -24.79 18.29 11.81
CA ALA A 832 -25.79 19.32 12.16
C ALA A 832 -26.68 19.72 10.98
N ALA A 833 -26.12 19.81 9.76
CA ALA A 833 -26.89 20.06 8.55
C ALA A 833 -27.88 18.93 8.27
N ALA A 834 -27.44 17.67 8.39
CA ALA A 834 -28.30 16.51 8.21
C ALA A 834 -29.36 16.38 9.32
N GLU A 835 -29.04 16.68 10.58
CA GLU A 835 -30.04 16.71 11.65
C GLU A 835 -31.12 17.78 11.41
N GLU A 836 -30.76 18.96 10.89
CA GLU A 836 -31.75 19.99 10.53
C GLU A 836 -32.53 19.62 9.26
N LEU A 837 -31.93 18.85 8.35
CA LEU A 837 -32.61 18.25 7.20
C LEU A 837 -33.64 17.18 7.66
N ASP A 838 -33.27 16.32 8.61
CA ASP A 838 -34.14 15.35 9.28
C ASP A 838 -35.29 16.05 10.02
N LYS A 839 -35.00 17.14 10.74
CA LYS A 839 -36.03 17.96 11.41
C LYS A 839 -36.96 18.65 10.40
N ALA A 840 -36.45 19.06 9.24
CA ALA A 840 -37.26 19.64 8.16
C ALA A 840 -38.17 18.59 7.49
N LEU A 841 -37.64 17.41 7.17
CA LEU A 841 -38.41 16.26 6.68
C LEU A 841 -39.48 15.82 7.70
N SER A 842 -39.10 15.66 8.96
CA SER A 842 -40.00 15.32 10.08
C SER A 842 -41.08 16.38 10.35
N ALA A 843 -40.90 17.61 9.87
CA ALA A 843 -41.89 18.69 9.97
C ALA A 843 -42.90 18.73 8.82
N LEU A 844 -42.76 17.86 7.80
CA LEU A 844 -43.73 17.68 6.72
C LEU A 844 -44.95 16.91 7.23
N GLN A 845 -46.05 17.63 7.47
CA GLN A 845 -47.33 17.00 7.84
C GLN A 845 -48.24 16.85 6.63
N LEU A 846 -48.75 15.63 6.46
CA LEU A 846 -49.71 15.26 5.43
C LEU A 846 -51.06 15.94 5.72
N VAL A 847 -51.59 16.71 4.75
CA VAL A 847 -52.88 17.40 4.89
C VAL A 847 -53.95 16.60 4.18
N HIS A 848 -54.87 15.99 4.94
CA HIS A 848 -56.08 15.42 4.36
C HIS A 848 -57.00 16.52 3.81
N ALA A 849 -57.64 16.26 2.68
CA ALA A 849 -58.71 17.11 2.17
C ALA A 849 -59.94 16.96 3.08
N HIS A 850 -60.52 18.09 3.50
CA HIS A 850 -61.76 18.10 4.26
C HIS A 850 -62.95 17.92 3.32
N GLU A 851 -63.77 16.89 3.54
CA GLU A 851 -65.11 16.79 2.96
C GLU A 851 -66.10 17.68 3.72
N GLN A 852 -66.68 18.66 3.04
CA GLN A 852 -67.93 19.40 3.34
C GLN A 852 -68.33 20.15 2.05
N ASP A 853 -69.59 20.30 1.66
CA ASP A 853 -70.85 19.70 2.12
C ASP A 853 -71.82 19.66 0.91
N ALA A 854 -72.89 18.87 1.00
CA ALA A 854 -73.88 18.74 -0.07
C ALA A 854 -75.33 18.99 0.40
N THR A 855 -75.96 20.06 -0.10
CA THR A 855 -77.43 20.27 -0.18
C THR A 855 -77.71 21.40 -1.15
N ASP A 856 -78.80 21.25 -1.95
CA ASP A 856 -79.67 22.23 -2.61
C ASP A 856 -79.02 23.45 -3.33
N ASP A 857 -79.38 23.79 -4.56
CA ASP A 857 -80.77 23.96 -5.05
C ASP A 857 -80.90 23.71 -6.57
N ALA A 858 -82.12 23.67 -7.11
CA ALA A 858 -82.38 23.26 -8.50
C ALA A 858 -83.13 24.32 -9.34
N GLN A 859 -82.72 24.54 -10.62
CA GLN A 859 -83.64 24.81 -11.75
C GLN A 859 -82.99 24.98 -13.15
N ASN A 860 -83.79 24.62 -14.19
CA ASN A 860 -83.80 25.08 -15.59
C ASN A 860 -82.64 24.76 -16.57
N ASN A 861 -82.99 24.05 -17.66
CA ASN A 861 -83.13 24.54 -19.06
C ASN A 861 -82.17 25.66 -19.55
N SER A 862 -81.65 25.65 -20.80
CA SER A 862 -81.95 24.84 -22.01
C SER A 862 -80.91 25.11 -23.12
N ASP A 863 -80.88 24.26 -24.17
CA ASP A 863 -80.60 24.55 -25.61
C ASP A 863 -79.39 25.43 -26.06
N ALA A 864 -78.64 25.13 -27.13
CA ALA A 864 -78.66 24.03 -28.11
C ALA A 864 -77.38 24.08 -29.02
N SER A 865 -77.37 23.28 -30.11
CA SER A 865 -76.53 23.35 -31.34
C SER A 865 -75.13 22.70 -31.39
N SER A 866 -75.12 21.39 -31.69
CA SER A 866 -74.66 20.76 -32.97
C SER A 866 -73.97 21.67 -34.03
N PRO A 867 -73.04 21.16 -34.88
CA PRO A 867 -73.22 19.86 -35.56
C PRO A 867 -71.98 19.01 -36.01
N SER A 868 -72.30 17.75 -36.37
CA SER A 868 -71.68 16.92 -37.44
C SER A 868 -70.27 16.31 -37.25
N ALA A 869 -69.91 15.19 -37.92
CA ALA A 869 -70.69 14.01 -38.39
C ALA A 869 -69.76 12.89 -38.94
N GLY A 870 -70.14 11.62 -38.72
CA GLY A 870 -70.08 10.57 -39.76
C GLY A 870 -68.84 9.67 -39.92
N THR A 871 -69.09 8.35 -39.85
CA THR A 871 -68.44 7.23 -40.61
C THR A 871 -66.94 6.92 -40.43
N GLY A 872 -66.50 5.65 -40.34
CA GLY A 872 -67.25 4.39 -40.24
C GLY A 872 -66.43 3.10 -40.47
N THR A 873 -67.11 1.95 -40.28
CA THR A 873 -66.85 0.58 -40.82
C THR A 873 -65.56 -0.20 -40.51
N ASP A 874 -65.69 -1.17 -39.59
CA ASP A 874 -65.62 -2.64 -39.80
C ASP A 874 -64.45 -3.33 -40.54
N THR A 875 -63.79 -4.28 -39.85
CA THR A 875 -63.79 -5.75 -40.12
C THR A 875 -62.88 -6.45 -39.08
N GLU A 876 -63.33 -7.32 -38.19
CA GLU A 876 -63.93 -8.67 -38.32
C GLU A 876 -62.94 -9.79 -38.71
N LYS A 877 -62.39 -10.54 -37.71
CA LYS A 877 -62.63 -12.00 -37.56
C LYS A 877 -62.05 -12.67 -36.30
N GLN A 878 -62.74 -13.74 -35.91
CA GLN A 878 -62.49 -14.74 -34.84
C GLN A 878 -62.14 -16.11 -35.52
N PRO A 879 -62.13 -17.33 -34.90
CA PRO A 879 -62.46 -17.80 -33.51
C PRO A 879 -61.49 -18.87 -32.90
N SER A 880 -61.91 -19.49 -31.76
CA SER A 880 -61.65 -20.92 -31.35
C SER A 880 -60.23 -21.33 -30.83
N SER A 881 -59.95 -22.43 -30.09
CA SER A 881 -60.67 -23.38 -29.17
C SER A 881 -59.70 -24.52 -28.70
N ALA A 882 -59.86 -25.30 -27.62
CA ALA A 882 -60.57 -25.20 -26.32
C ALA A 882 -60.28 -26.48 -25.43
N GLU A 883 -60.58 -26.41 -24.11
CA GLU A 883 -60.96 -27.51 -23.18
C GLU A 883 -60.01 -28.63 -22.66
N SER A 884 -60.38 -29.13 -21.46
CA SER A 884 -59.94 -30.34 -20.68
C SER A 884 -58.51 -30.36 -20.09
N ALA A 885 -58.21 -30.65 -18.81
CA ALA A 885 -58.87 -31.23 -17.61
C ALA A 885 -58.75 -32.76 -17.39
N VAL A 886 -58.30 -33.19 -16.19
CA VAL A 886 -58.60 -34.46 -15.45
C VAL A 886 -57.78 -34.54 -14.12
N ALA A 887 -58.33 -35.20 -13.10
CA ALA A 887 -57.70 -35.65 -11.82
C ALA A 887 -58.24 -37.08 -11.49
N PRO A 888 -57.87 -37.86 -10.43
CA PRO A 888 -57.81 -37.46 -8.99
C PRO A 888 -56.81 -38.27 -8.12
N ASP A 889 -57.19 -38.57 -6.86
CA ASP A 889 -56.68 -39.58 -5.88
C ASP A 889 -55.41 -39.29 -5.04
N THR A 890 -55.31 -39.68 -3.75
CA THR A 890 -56.27 -39.74 -2.60
C THR A 890 -55.51 -39.92 -1.25
N ALA A 891 -56.25 -39.86 -0.12
CA ALA A 891 -55.88 -40.17 1.27
C ALA A 891 -54.97 -39.14 2.00
N ASP A 892 -55.29 -38.54 3.16
CA ASP A 892 -56.19 -38.82 4.31
C ASP A 892 -55.54 -39.53 5.52
N THR A 893 -55.32 -38.77 6.60
CA THR A 893 -55.68 -39.16 7.98
C THR A 893 -55.69 -37.90 8.87
N ASN A 894 -56.40 -37.94 10.00
CA ASN A 894 -56.88 -36.75 10.71
C ASN A 894 -57.04 -37.02 12.23
N GLN A 895 -57.24 -35.96 13.04
CA GLN A 895 -57.84 -35.97 14.40
C GLN A 895 -57.03 -36.62 15.59
N ASP A 896 -57.17 -36.21 16.87
CA ASP A 896 -57.57 -34.92 17.49
C ASP A 896 -57.36 -34.90 19.03
N GLU A 897 -57.54 -33.71 19.63
CA GLU A 897 -58.18 -33.39 20.93
C GLU A 897 -57.66 -33.75 22.36
N SER A 898 -57.79 -32.71 23.22
CA SER A 898 -58.29 -32.72 24.64
C SER A 898 -57.35 -33.09 25.81
N ALA A 899 -57.53 -32.57 27.06
CA ALA A 899 -58.41 -31.50 27.56
C ALA A 899 -57.94 -30.83 28.88
N THR A 900 -58.10 -29.50 28.94
CA THR A 900 -58.56 -28.59 30.04
C THR A 900 -58.67 -29.04 31.52
N ASN A 901 -58.25 -28.17 32.48
CA ASN A 901 -59.18 -27.29 33.26
C ASN A 901 -58.50 -26.45 34.40
N ASP A 902 -59.02 -25.21 34.60
CA ASP A 902 -59.29 -24.42 35.84
C ASP A 902 -58.29 -24.33 37.04
N ALA A 903 -58.22 -23.25 37.84
CA ALA A 903 -59.14 -22.12 38.08
C ALA A 903 -58.46 -20.84 38.66
N SER A 904 -59.08 -19.65 38.46
CA SER A 904 -59.29 -18.48 39.40
C SER A 904 -58.19 -18.02 40.40
N ALA A 905 -58.01 -16.73 40.75
CA ALA A 905 -58.85 -15.52 40.61
C ALA A 905 -58.10 -14.19 40.98
N ASP A 906 -58.73 -13.07 40.59
CA ASP A 906 -58.76 -11.70 41.18
C ASP A 906 -57.46 -10.86 41.43
N GLY A 907 -57.52 -9.58 41.01
CA GLY A 907 -56.58 -8.52 41.42
C GLY A 907 -56.50 -7.33 40.44
N GLU A 908 -57.19 -6.22 40.73
CA GLU A 908 -56.99 -4.91 40.06
C GLU A 908 -55.81 -4.15 40.70
N ASP A 909 -54.97 -3.45 39.93
CA ASP A 909 -54.86 -1.97 40.01
C ASP A 909 -53.93 -1.38 38.91
N GLN A 910 -53.84 -0.04 38.86
CA GLN A 910 -53.15 0.78 37.84
C GLN A 910 -51.64 0.99 38.10
N ASP A 911 -50.83 1.16 37.03
CA ASP A 911 -50.12 2.44 36.78
C ASP A 911 -49.58 2.53 35.32
N ASP A 912 -49.29 3.75 34.86
CA ASP A 912 -48.82 4.08 33.50
C ASP A 912 -47.32 4.43 33.47
N SER A 913 -46.50 3.77 32.63
CA SER A 913 -45.41 4.40 31.84
C SER A 913 -44.43 3.40 31.17
N PRO A 914 -44.16 3.53 29.86
CA PRO A 914 -43.05 2.86 29.17
C PRO A 914 -41.87 3.82 28.91
N LEU A 915 -40.62 3.31 28.88
CA LEU A 915 -39.46 4.08 28.42
C LEU A 915 -38.35 3.19 27.79
N ALA A 916 -37.64 3.79 26.83
CA ALA A 916 -36.35 3.35 26.27
C ALA A 916 -36.32 2.05 25.42
N SER A 917 -36.90 2.12 24.21
CA SER A 917 -36.25 1.57 23.01
C SER A 917 -36.10 2.68 21.98
N THR A 918 -34.88 3.08 21.65
CA THR A 918 -34.61 4.11 20.63
C THR A 918 -34.90 3.56 19.23
N GLY A 919 -35.79 4.21 18.49
CA GLY A 919 -36.34 3.66 17.26
C GLY A 919 -35.44 3.81 16.03
N SER A 920 -35.40 2.77 15.20
CA SER A 920 -35.03 2.87 13.77
C SER A 920 -35.64 1.83 12.79
N PRO A 921 -36.68 1.01 13.13
CA PRO A 921 -37.39 0.22 12.09
C PRO A 921 -38.75 0.81 11.67
N ILE A 922 -39.35 1.69 12.48
CA ILE A 922 -40.73 2.18 12.27
C ILE A 922 -40.82 3.15 11.09
N LEU A 923 -39.80 3.99 10.87
CA LEU A 923 -39.84 5.05 9.85
C LEU A 923 -39.73 4.49 8.43
N VAL A 924 -38.88 3.48 8.21
CA VAL A 924 -38.73 2.80 6.90
C VAL A 924 -40.05 2.12 6.50
N MET A 925 -40.71 1.44 7.44
CA MET A 925 -42.05 0.89 7.24
C MET A 925 -43.09 1.98 6.90
N ALA A 926 -43.03 3.15 7.55
CA ALA A 926 -43.94 4.26 7.28
C ALA A 926 -43.73 4.88 5.89
N VAL A 927 -42.49 5.03 5.43
CA VAL A 927 -42.16 5.52 4.09
C VAL A 927 -42.58 4.52 3.01
N LEU A 928 -42.27 3.23 3.18
CA LEU A 928 -42.71 2.18 2.26
C LEU A 928 -44.24 2.07 2.19
N ALA A 929 -44.93 2.20 3.33
CA ALA A 929 -46.39 2.26 3.37
C ALA A 929 -46.96 3.51 2.67
N ALA A 930 -46.30 4.66 2.78
CA ALA A 930 -46.70 5.89 2.07
C ALA A 930 -46.50 5.76 0.54
N VAL A 931 -45.40 5.16 0.09
CA VAL A 931 -45.16 4.87 -1.34
C VAL A 931 -46.18 3.87 -1.88
N ALA A 932 -46.48 2.80 -1.13
CA ALA A 932 -47.52 1.83 -1.50
C ALA A 932 -48.94 2.44 -1.52
N ALA A 933 -49.22 3.45 -0.69
CA ALA A 933 -50.48 4.18 -0.73
C ALA A 933 -50.55 5.14 -1.94
N LEU A 934 -49.45 5.82 -2.27
CA LEU A 934 -49.37 6.74 -3.41
C LEU A 934 -49.56 6.05 -4.77
N THR A 935 -49.11 4.80 -4.92
CA THR A 935 -49.36 4.00 -6.14
C THR A 935 -50.81 3.52 -6.26
N ALA A 936 -51.62 3.62 -5.20
CA ALA A 936 -53.00 3.13 -5.17
C ALA A 936 -54.08 4.23 -5.29
N GLY A 937 -53.75 5.51 -5.08
CA GLY A 937 -54.73 6.61 -5.17
C GLY A 937 -54.11 8.00 -5.17
N GLY A 938 -54.45 8.81 -6.18
CA GLY A 938 -53.86 10.14 -6.39
C GLY A 938 -54.29 11.19 -5.35
N LEU A 939 -53.30 11.89 -4.77
CA LEU A 939 -53.46 12.95 -3.77
C LEU A 939 -52.60 14.19 -4.14
N ILE A 940 -53.02 15.38 -3.71
CA ILE A 940 -52.36 16.67 -4.05
C ILE A 940 -52.36 17.61 -2.84
N LEU A 941 -51.19 18.17 -2.49
CA LEU A 941 -51.00 19.16 -1.42
C LEU A 941 -50.95 20.59 -2.00
N LYS A 942 -51.50 21.62 -1.33
CA LYS A 942 -51.41 23.03 -1.78
C LYS A 942 -51.33 24.07 -0.64
N ALA A 943 -50.57 25.14 -0.88
CA ALA A 943 -50.57 26.38 -0.09
C ALA A 943 -51.37 27.52 -0.78
N LYS A 944 -51.64 28.63 -0.07
CA LYS A 944 -52.46 29.75 -0.56
C LYS A 944 -51.88 31.12 -0.17
N ARG A 945 -51.59 31.99 -1.15
CA ARG A 945 -50.99 33.33 -0.98
C ARG A 945 -51.99 34.41 -0.57
N SER A 946 -51.52 35.42 0.18
CA SER A 946 -51.99 36.81 0.07
C SER A 946 -51.02 37.82 0.70
N VAL A 947 -50.55 38.78 -0.12
CA VAL A 947 -49.99 40.12 0.20
C VAL A 947 -49.07 40.23 1.42
#